data_AF-A0A2M7TQD6-F1
#
_entry.id   AF-A0A2M7TQD6-F1
#
_cell.length_a   1.000
_cell.length_b   1.000
_cell.length_c   1.000
_cell.angle_alpha   90.00
_cell.angle_beta   90.00
_cell.angle_gamma   90.00
#
_symmetry.space_group_name_H-M   'P 1'
#
loop_
_entity.id
_entity.type
_entity.pdbx_description
1 polymer ?
#
loop_
_entity_poly.entity_id
_entity_poly.type
_entity_poly.pdbx_seq_one_letter_code
_entity_poly.pdbx_strand_id
1 'polypeptide(L)'
;MPKLKKTSWINLAGFFLLFVALNFLVVNKVEATIEPEAADINIVRIFGEDRYETAKEISKSMYGSATSAVVATGENYPDALAGIALADYLSAPLLLTPTNSLSPQVTEELTRLSVSDVYILGGEGAISKNIENALINQGYNITRIAGIDRFDTAVKITEIIYSPESVTNIFVVTGVNFPDALSASVPARRSNAPLVLVQGNSLSSSTLEFIGKLTNLSTVFIVGGESVVSSGIKNILEGYATDVIRYSGKNRYATSKSLASSFFNAQELSNLVFATGEIFPDALASGTLGIKLESPMFLTRSNSLPQEISSYLPDCPSVTDVKIIGGEGAVSDNVKNSIEAILRSSAALPAPILSDPGVSAVSNTSYILTWDLIPNAESYNLEEDTDPNFGNPVNFGPITNTHNTISGHYTVLNKMYYYRVRAYNAHGFGPWSNITDMQITRPATPITINVPTDVGSISDALSVSLSGDTIHIEAGTYYENYLYMKDGVTIEGESPSTTIIDGQGNTPFLFTTPNAGDPKITTSISNLTVTNGGYGIYACYSVDLTITNCVFTNCSYGIGADAGSIVLIENNTIVGSALSGVRIDDTATVTATNNIITGSALHGFQCDGWVPAVPTFNYNDVWNNAGGDYFGCAVSITDITADPLYLDAAYHLDPNSPCKNAGDPLSDYSNEPAPNGNRINMGAYGNTPEAVS
;
A
#
# COMPACT_ATOMS: atom_id res chain seq x y z
N MET A 1 -18.01 78.86 -16.12
CA MET A 1 -16.57 79.22 -16.24
C MET A 1 -15.72 77.98 -15.93
N PRO A 2 -14.55 77.80 -16.58
CA PRO A 2 -14.18 76.55 -17.27
C PRO A 2 -13.00 75.78 -16.64
N LYS A 3 -12.81 74.51 -17.08
CA LYS A 3 -11.53 73.87 -17.55
C LYS A 3 -11.74 72.34 -17.67
N LEU A 4 -11.90 71.77 -18.87
CA LEU A 4 -10.88 71.27 -19.82
C LEU A 4 -9.90 70.21 -19.27
N LYS A 5 -9.97 68.98 -19.82
CA LYS A 5 -8.90 68.22 -20.52
C LYS A 5 -9.53 66.93 -21.13
N LYS A 6 -9.76 66.85 -22.45
CA LYS A 6 -8.86 66.41 -23.56
C LYS A 6 -8.48 64.91 -23.48
N THR A 7 -9.13 64.07 -24.31
CA THR A 7 -8.65 63.42 -25.58
C THR A 7 -8.12 62.00 -25.33
N SER A 8 -8.31 60.98 -26.16
CA SER A 8 -8.51 60.91 -27.61
C SER A 8 -9.28 59.66 -28.06
N TRP A 9 -10.01 59.79 -29.17
CA TRP A 9 -10.50 58.67 -29.99
C TRP A 9 -9.52 58.37 -31.12
N ILE A 10 -9.16 57.10 -31.32
CA ILE A 10 -8.73 56.55 -32.61
C ILE A 10 -9.42 55.19 -32.77
N ASN A 11 -10.28 55.10 -33.78
CA ASN A 11 -10.73 53.84 -34.37
C ASN A 11 -9.58 53.24 -35.17
N LEU A 12 -9.35 51.93 -35.09
CA LEU A 12 -8.98 51.15 -36.27
C LEU A 12 -9.44 49.69 -36.09
N ALA A 13 -10.24 49.24 -37.05
CA ALA A 13 -10.63 47.87 -37.23
C ALA A 13 -9.42 46.99 -37.55
N GLY A 14 -9.34 45.81 -36.93
CA GLY A 14 -8.38 44.76 -37.25
C GLY A 14 -8.39 43.68 -36.16
N PHE A 15 -8.40 42.41 -36.58
CA PHE A 15 -8.41 41.19 -35.77
C PHE A 15 -9.77 40.67 -35.28
N PHE A 16 -10.56 40.24 -36.27
CA PHE A 16 -11.40 39.04 -36.18
C PHE A 16 -10.46 37.81 -36.14
N LEU A 17 -10.11 37.29 -34.96
CA LEU A 17 -9.55 35.93 -34.72
C LEU A 17 -9.10 35.80 -33.25
N LEU A 18 -10.04 35.52 -32.33
CA LEU A 18 -9.83 34.71 -31.14
C LEU A 18 -11.17 34.59 -30.39
N PHE A 19 -11.93 33.53 -30.68
CA PHE A 19 -13.17 33.24 -29.96
C PHE A 19 -13.28 31.75 -29.62
N VAL A 20 -12.21 31.15 -29.10
CA VAL A 20 -12.26 29.87 -28.35
C VAL A 20 -11.08 29.85 -27.38
N ALA A 21 -11.28 30.37 -26.16
CA ALA A 21 -10.52 30.00 -24.96
C ALA A 21 -10.93 30.94 -23.82
N LEU A 22 -12.10 30.73 -23.21
CA LEU A 22 -12.36 31.24 -21.85
C LEU A 22 -13.53 30.47 -21.21
N ASN A 23 -13.30 29.19 -20.90
CA ASN A 23 -14.08 28.43 -19.92
C ASN A 23 -13.14 27.47 -19.19
N PHE A 24 -12.16 28.02 -18.48
CA PHE A 24 -11.46 27.31 -17.42
C PHE A 24 -11.18 28.31 -16.29
N LEU A 25 -12.23 28.55 -15.51
CA LEU A 25 -12.16 29.20 -14.22
C LEU A 25 -12.52 28.10 -13.21
N VAL A 26 -11.59 27.17 -12.99
CA VAL A 26 -11.67 26.27 -11.85
C VAL A 26 -11.22 27.10 -10.65
N VAL A 27 -12.18 27.38 -9.79
CA VAL A 27 -11.99 28.01 -8.49
C VAL A 27 -11.05 27.13 -7.68
N ASN A 28 -9.81 27.58 -7.45
CA ASN A 28 -8.97 27.04 -6.37
C ASN A 28 -9.60 27.43 -5.04
N LYS A 29 -10.54 26.61 -4.59
CA LYS A 29 -11.00 26.60 -3.21
C LYS A 29 -9.98 25.74 -2.47
N VAL A 30 -9.03 26.39 -1.79
CA VAL A 30 -8.20 25.75 -0.78
C VAL A 30 -9.15 25.41 0.37
N GLU A 31 -9.78 24.24 0.28
CA GLU A 31 -10.33 23.59 1.46
C GLU A 31 -9.14 23.03 2.21
N ALA A 32 -8.81 23.65 3.34
CA ALA A 32 -7.88 23.09 4.28
C ALA A 32 -8.42 21.71 4.68
N THR A 33 -7.81 20.67 4.14
CA THR A 33 -8.00 19.30 4.58
C THR A 33 -7.67 19.26 6.06
N ILE A 34 -8.69 18.96 6.88
CA ILE A 34 -8.50 18.61 8.27
C ILE A 34 -7.76 17.27 8.23
N GLU A 35 -6.46 17.30 8.50
CA GLU A 35 -5.64 16.09 8.67
C GLU A 35 -6.27 15.25 9.78
N PRO A 36 -6.50 13.94 9.59
CA PRO A 36 -6.68 13.05 10.73
C PRO A 36 -5.35 13.01 11.47
N GLU A 37 -5.32 13.69 12.61
CA GLU A 37 -4.21 13.72 13.55
C GLU A 37 -3.73 12.28 13.79
N ALA A 38 -2.46 12.01 13.47
CA ALA A 38 -1.77 10.81 13.94
C ALA A 38 -2.14 10.60 15.41
N ALA A 39 -2.38 9.37 15.89
CA ALA A 39 -2.65 9.16 17.31
C ALA A 39 -1.51 9.78 18.13
N ASP A 40 -1.72 11.01 18.60
CA ASP A 40 -0.63 11.84 19.08
C ASP A 40 -0.29 11.34 20.48
N ILE A 41 0.97 10.96 20.67
CA ILE A 41 1.43 10.55 21.99
C ILE A 41 1.49 11.82 22.83
N ASN A 42 0.51 11.95 23.72
CA ASN A 42 0.36 13.09 24.60
C ASN A 42 1.35 12.99 25.77
N ILE A 43 2.47 13.70 25.67
CA ILE A 43 3.48 13.75 26.75
C ILE A 43 3.31 15.02 27.58
N VAL A 44 2.78 14.85 28.79
CA VAL A 44 2.50 15.94 29.73
C VAL A 44 3.51 15.92 30.87
N ARG A 45 4.12 17.07 31.14
CA ARG A 45 4.94 17.28 32.33
C ARG A 45 4.08 17.84 33.46
N ILE A 46 4.13 17.23 34.63
CA ILE A 46 3.47 17.70 35.86
C ILE A 46 4.57 18.10 36.84
N PHE A 47 4.67 19.41 37.11
CA PHE A 47 5.74 19.97 37.93
C PHE A 47 5.32 21.31 38.53
N GLY A 48 5.98 21.69 39.62
CA GLY A 48 5.96 23.04 40.16
C GLY A 48 7.37 23.54 40.46
N GLU A 49 7.46 24.76 41.00
CA GLU A 49 8.73 25.40 41.40
C GLU A 49 9.51 24.58 42.44
N ASP A 50 8.80 23.80 43.26
CA ASP A 50 9.37 22.89 44.23
C ASP A 50 8.50 21.63 44.43
N ARG A 51 8.89 20.80 45.41
CA ARG A 51 8.21 19.55 45.76
C ARG A 51 6.78 19.74 46.27
N TYR A 52 6.49 20.88 46.89
CA TYR A 52 5.19 21.18 47.47
C TYR A 52 4.21 21.61 46.36
N GLU A 53 4.69 22.46 45.46
CA GLU A 53 3.94 22.84 44.26
C GLU A 53 3.75 21.63 43.33
N THR A 54 4.77 20.77 43.15
CA THR A 54 4.62 19.53 42.36
C THR A 54 3.56 18.60 42.94
N ALA A 55 3.50 18.43 44.26
CA ALA A 55 2.44 17.65 44.91
C ALA A 55 1.04 18.25 44.68
N LYS A 56 0.92 19.59 44.69
CA LYS A 56 -0.31 20.31 44.34
C LYS A 56 -0.71 20.10 42.87
N GLU A 57 0.22 20.18 41.94
CA GLU A 57 -0.07 19.96 40.51
C GLU A 57 -0.46 18.50 40.21
N ILE A 58 0.16 17.53 40.90
CA ILE A 58 -0.28 16.12 40.87
C ILE A 58 -1.72 16.00 41.37
N SER A 59 -2.06 16.66 42.48
CA SER A 59 -3.44 16.69 43.01
C SER A 59 -4.44 17.28 42.00
N LYS A 60 -4.12 18.43 41.38
CA LYS A 60 -4.96 19.05 40.34
C LYS A 60 -5.20 18.16 39.13
N SER A 61 -4.21 17.37 38.74
CA SER A 61 -4.34 16.44 37.61
C SER A 61 -5.32 15.28 37.90
N MET A 62 -5.61 14.99 39.17
CA MET A 62 -6.43 13.85 39.58
C MET A 62 -7.80 14.23 40.17
N TYR A 63 -7.90 15.39 40.81
CA TYR A 63 -9.04 15.73 41.67
C TYR A 63 -9.66 17.10 41.35
N GLY A 64 -10.95 17.11 41.04
CA GLY A 64 -11.78 18.33 41.03
C GLY A 64 -12.22 18.75 42.43
N SER A 65 -12.50 17.78 43.30
CA SER A 65 -12.83 17.93 44.72
C SER A 65 -12.40 16.69 45.50
N ALA A 66 -12.23 16.81 46.82
CA ALA A 66 -11.92 15.69 47.70
C ALA A 66 -12.41 16.00 49.13
N THR A 67 -13.01 15.03 49.80
CA THR A 67 -13.49 15.19 51.19
C THR A 67 -12.33 15.15 52.18
N SER A 68 -11.28 14.39 51.85
CA SER A 68 -10.10 14.22 52.68
C SER A 68 -8.81 14.59 51.94
N ALA A 69 -7.76 14.88 52.68
CA ALA A 69 -6.39 15.00 52.18
C ALA A 69 -5.39 14.34 53.12
N VAL A 70 -4.33 13.77 52.57
CA VAL A 70 -3.21 13.22 53.34
C VAL A 70 -2.04 14.20 53.26
N VAL A 71 -1.47 14.56 54.40
CA VAL A 71 -0.35 15.52 54.49
C VAL A 71 0.85 14.84 55.14
N ALA A 72 1.98 14.85 54.44
CA ALA A 72 3.26 14.33 54.92
C ALA A 72 4.36 15.38 54.81
N THR A 73 5.49 15.16 55.50
CA THR A 73 6.65 16.04 55.34
C THR A 73 7.25 15.87 53.96
N GLY A 74 7.61 16.97 53.30
CA GLY A 74 8.39 16.94 52.06
C GLY A 74 9.90 16.82 52.30
N GLU A 75 10.37 16.95 53.55
CA GLU A 75 11.81 16.95 53.89
C GLU A 75 12.37 15.53 54.06
N ASN A 76 11.49 14.53 54.22
CA ASN A 76 11.82 13.11 54.33
C ASN A 76 10.74 12.28 53.62
N TYR A 77 11.02 11.02 53.28
CA TYR A 77 10.17 10.21 52.38
C TYR A 77 9.34 9.07 53.00
N PRO A 78 9.72 8.38 54.10
CA PRO A 78 9.08 7.12 54.49
C PRO A 78 7.58 7.24 54.79
N ASP A 79 7.18 8.31 55.50
CA ASP A 79 5.79 8.52 55.87
C ASP A 79 4.93 8.87 54.64
N ALA A 80 5.46 9.68 53.71
CA ALA A 80 4.80 10.01 52.45
C ALA A 80 4.63 8.77 51.57
N LEU A 81 5.67 7.94 51.46
CA LEU A 81 5.66 6.69 50.70
C LEU A 81 4.59 5.71 51.22
N ALA A 82 4.53 5.50 52.54
CA ALA A 82 3.46 4.70 53.14
C ALA A 82 2.09 5.36 52.96
N GLY A 83 2.06 6.69 52.99
CA GLY A 83 0.87 7.52 52.78
C GLY A 83 0.23 7.40 51.41
N ILE A 84 0.94 6.95 50.38
CA ILE A 84 0.38 6.71 49.03
C ILE A 84 -0.82 5.76 49.12
N ALA A 85 -0.71 4.68 49.90
CA ALA A 85 -1.78 3.69 50.05
C ALA A 85 -2.99 4.28 50.79
N LEU A 86 -2.77 5.13 51.80
CA LEU A 86 -3.85 5.79 52.52
C LEU A 86 -4.56 6.83 51.65
N ALA A 87 -3.79 7.62 50.89
CA ALA A 87 -4.31 8.61 49.98
C ALA A 87 -5.23 7.94 48.93
N ASP A 88 -4.80 6.81 48.35
CA ASP A 88 -5.65 6.04 47.44
C ASP A 88 -6.90 5.48 48.14
N TYR A 89 -6.75 4.85 49.31
CA TYR A 89 -7.88 4.30 50.08
C TYR A 89 -8.95 5.35 50.39
N LEU A 90 -8.54 6.58 50.69
CA LEU A 90 -9.43 7.71 50.95
C LEU A 90 -9.89 8.45 49.69
N SER A 91 -9.42 8.06 48.50
CA SER A 91 -9.60 8.82 47.25
C SER A 91 -9.22 10.30 47.41
N ALA A 92 -8.07 10.53 48.05
CA ALA A 92 -7.58 11.82 48.50
C ALA A 92 -6.21 12.14 47.89
N PRO A 93 -5.82 13.43 47.77
CA PRO A 93 -4.46 13.79 47.39
C PRO A 93 -3.48 13.54 48.53
N LEU A 94 -2.23 13.23 48.16
CA LEU A 94 -1.07 13.29 49.05
C LEU A 94 -0.35 14.62 48.84
N LEU A 95 -0.46 15.52 49.81
CA LEU A 95 0.17 16.83 49.82
C LEU A 95 1.40 16.83 50.74
N LEU A 96 2.35 17.72 50.45
CA LEU A 96 3.61 17.82 51.17
C LEU A 96 3.74 19.18 51.86
N THR A 97 4.36 19.20 53.03
CA THR A 97 4.68 20.45 53.76
C THR A 97 6.08 20.39 54.39
N PRO A 98 6.77 21.52 54.59
CA PRO A 98 7.95 21.58 55.47
C PRO A 98 7.62 21.11 56.89
N THR A 99 8.63 20.64 57.62
CA THR A 99 8.45 20.05 58.97
C THR A 99 7.88 21.06 59.99
N ASN A 100 8.30 22.32 59.89
CA ASN A 100 8.04 23.36 60.90
C ASN A 100 7.22 24.54 60.38
N SER A 101 6.81 24.52 59.10
CA SER A 101 6.00 25.58 58.49
C SER A 101 4.97 24.96 57.57
N LEU A 102 3.71 25.40 57.70
CA LEU A 102 2.63 24.95 56.82
C LEU A 102 2.86 25.56 55.43
N SER A 103 3.05 24.70 54.43
CA SER A 103 3.17 25.12 53.04
C SER A 103 1.90 25.85 52.59
N PRO A 104 2.01 27.03 51.94
CA PRO A 104 0.87 27.70 51.33
C PRO A 104 0.12 26.81 50.34
N GLN A 105 0.85 25.98 49.58
CA GLN A 105 0.30 25.03 48.60
C GLN A 105 -0.67 24.03 49.23
N VAL A 106 -0.41 23.58 50.46
CA VAL A 106 -1.34 22.73 51.19
C VAL A 106 -2.64 23.50 51.45
N THR A 107 -2.55 24.72 51.98
CA THR A 107 -3.74 25.52 52.32
C THR A 107 -4.58 25.86 51.08
N GLU A 108 -3.92 26.26 49.99
CA GLU A 108 -4.56 26.54 48.70
C GLU A 108 -5.31 25.32 48.16
N GLU A 109 -4.67 24.16 48.19
CA GLU A 109 -5.22 22.94 47.60
C GLU A 109 -6.34 22.33 48.44
N LEU A 110 -6.21 22.35 49.77
CA LEU A 110 -7.30 21.97 50.67
C LEU A 110 -8.54 22.83 50.44
N THR A 111 -8.34 24.14 50.23
CA THR A 111 -9.43 25.08 49.92
C THR A 111 -10.05 24.78 48.56
N ARG A 112 -9.23 24.62 47.51
CA ARG A 112 -9.69 24.32 46.15
C ARG A 112 -10.54 23.05 46.11
N LEU A 113 -10.11 22.02 46.83
CA LEU A 113 -10.77 20.71 46.86
C LEU A 113 -11.97 20.65 47.80
N SER A 114 -12.20 21.68 48.62
CA SER A 114 -13.21 21.72 49.67
C SER A 114 -13.06 20.58 50.68
N VAL A 115 -11.83 20.32 51.12
CA VAL A 115 -11.49 19.27 52.09
C VAL A 115 -12.06 19.60 53.47
N SER A 116 -12.57 18.59 54.17
CA SER A 116 -12.97 18.68 55.58
C SER A 116 -11.99 17.95 56.50
N ASP A 117 -11.49 16.79 56.09
CA ASP A 117 -10.71 15.89 56.94
C ASP A 117 -9.26 15.78 56.46
N VAL A 118 -8.30 16.10 57.33
CA VAL A 118 -6.88 16.07 56.99
C VAL A 118 -6.17 15.02 57.84
N TYR A 119 -5.49 14.10 57.17
CA TYR A 119 -4.71 13.03 57.77
C TYR A 119 -3.23 13.42 57.77
N ILE A 120 -2.67 13.73 58.94
CA ILE A 120 -1.25 14.07 59.09
C ILE A 120 -0.45 12.79 59.34
N LEU A 121 0.57 12.55 58.52
CA LEU A 121 1.44 11.39 58.65
C LEU A 121 2.73 11.74 59.39
N GLY A 122 3.09 10.88 60.35
CA GLY A 122 4.28 11.02 61.17
C GLY A 122 4.06 11.80 62.47
N GLY A 123 5.00 11.63 63.40
CA GLY A 123 4.99 12.32 64.69
C GLY A 123 5.28 13.82 64.57
N GLU A 124 5.32 14.51 65.71
CA GLU A 124 5.58 15.95 65.75
C GLU A 124 6.97 16.35 65.20
N GLY A 125 7.92 15.42 65.18
CA GLY A 125 9.23 15.62 64.55
C GLY A 125 9.20 15.57 63.02
N ALA A 126 8.16 15.01 62.41
CA ALA A 126 7.96 15.01 60.96
C ALA A 126 7.08 16.18 60.51
N ILE A 127 5.97 16.42 61.22
CA ILE A 127 5.11 17.60 61.04
C ILE A 127 4.81 18.15 62.41
N SER A 128 5.34 19.34 62.71
CA SER A 128 5.21 19.99 64.02
C SER A 128 3.76 20.15 64.48
N LYS A 129 3.56 20.16 65.80
CA LYS A 129 2.24 20.41 66.40
C LYS A 129 1.66 21.78 66.00
N ASN A 130 2.52 22.75 65.70
CA ASN A 130 2.10 24.07 65.23
C ASN A 130 1.35 24.01 63.90
N ILE A 131 1.78 23.15 62.97
CA ILE A 131 1.09 22.95 61.68
C ILE A 131 -0.28 22.33 61.90
N GLU A 132 -0.37 21.30 62.76
CA GLU A 132 -1.64 20.68 63.13
C GLU A 132 -2.61 21.70 63.74
N ASN A 133 -2.15 22.50 64.69
CA ASN A 133 -2.97 23.56 65.29
C ASN A 133 -3.38 24.63 64.26
N ALA A 134 -2.51 24.97 63.30
CA ALA A 134 -2.84 25.91 62.24
C ALA A 134 -3.98 25.39 61.35
N LEU A 135 -3.95 24.10 60.98
CA LEU A 135 -5.02 23.47 60.19
C LEU A 135 -6.33 23.36 60.99
N ILE A 136 -6.28 23.03 62.28
CA ILE A 136 -7.46 23.04 63.18
C ILE A 136 -8.10 24.44 63.22
N ASN A 137 -7.27 25.49 63.38
CA ASN A 137 -7.74 26.87 63.43
C ASN A 137 -8.33 27.35 62.09
N GLN A 138 -7.98 26.71 60.97
CA GLN A 138 -8.60 26.92 59.66
C GLN A 138 -9.91 26.13 59.48
N GLY A 139 -10.29 25.29 60.44
CA GLY A 139 -11.57 24.58 60.46
C GLY A 139 -11.53 23.13 59.96
N TYR A 140 -10.34 22.55 59.74
CA TYR A 140 -10.21 21.16 59.31
C TYR A 140 -10.25 20.18 60.49
N ASN A 141 -10.84 19.00 60.27
CA ASN A 141 -10.78 17.88 61.21
C ASN A 141 -9.44 17.16 61.02
N ILE A 142 -8.61 17.09 62.07
CA ILE A 142 -7.27 16.49 61.95
C ILE A 142 -7.21 15.11 62.58
N THR A 143 -6.71 14.14 61.83
CA THR A 143 -6.29 12.83 62.33
C THR A 143 -4.79 12.66 62.12
N ARG A 144 -4.01 12.55 63.19
CA ARG A 144 -2.58 12.25 63.09
C ARG A 144 -2.32 10.75 63.20
N ILE A 145 -1.64 10.19 62.21
CA ILE A 145 -1.19 8.79 62.20
C ILE A 145 0.32 8.78 62.39
N ALA A 146 0.77 8.37 63.57
CA ALA A 146 2.18 8.40 63.95
C ALA A 146 2.58 7.17 64.75
N GLY A 147 3.67 6.54 64.34
CA GLY A 147 4.38 5.52 65.10
C GLY A 147 5.57 6.08 65.89
N ILE A 148 6.22 5.21 66.66
CA ILE A 148 7.49 5.54 67.33
C ILE A 148 8.63 5.77 66.33
N ASP A 149 8.54 5.18 65.14
CA ASP A 149 9.45 5.35 64.02
C ASP A 149 8.71 5.17 62.68
N ARG A 150 9.44 5.26 61.56
CA ARG A 150 8.89 5.12 60.21
C ARG A 150 8.24 3.76 59.92
N PHE A 151 8.71 2.70 60.60
CA PHE A 151 8.20 1.35 60.39
C PHE A 151 6.87 1.18 61.12
N ASP A 152 6.80 1.65 62.37
CA ASP A 152 5.56 1.70 63.14
C ASP A 152 4.51 2.63 62.51
N THR A 153 4.90 3.80 61.97
CA THR A 153 3.96 4.65 61.22
C THR A 153 3.39 3.91 60.00
N ALA A 154 4.22 3.23 59.22
CA ALA A 154 3.76 2.46 58.05
C ALA A 154 2.80 1.31 58.43
N VAL A 155 3.08 0.61 59.55
CA VAL A 155 2.18 -0.42 60.09
C VAL A 155 0.83 0.19 60.48
N LYS A 156 0.81 1.30 61.21
CA LYS A 156 -0.45 1.96 61.61
C LYS A 156 -1.26 2.46 60.41
N ILE A 157 -0.61 2.98 59.39
CA ILE A 157 -1.27 3.33 58.12
C ILE A 157 -1.89 2.08 57.49
N THR A 158 -1.15 0.97 57.47
CA THR A 158 -1.62 -0.29 56.90
C THR A 158 -2.83 -0.85 57.64
N GLU A 159 -2.84 -0.82 58.98
CA GLU A 159 -3.95 -1.31 59.81
C GLU A 159 -5.25 -0.49 59.65
N ILE A 160 -5.18 0.74 59.12
CA ILE A 160 -6.37 1.53 58.76
C ILE A 160 -7.02 1.00 57.47
N ILE A 161 -6.20 0.52 56.53
CA ILE A 161 -6.63 0.14 55.19
C ILE A 161 -7.02 -1.34 55.14
N TYR A 162 -6.29 -2.19 55.87
CA TYR A 162 -6.40 -3.64 55.77
C TYR A 162 -6.70 -4.29 57.12
N SER A 163 -7.70 -5.18 57.12
CA SER A 163 -7.86 -6.13 58.22
C SER A 163 -6.85 -7.27 58.07
N PRO A 164 -6.14 -7.70 59.14
CA PRO A 164 -5.12 -8.75 59.02
C PRO A 164 -5.59 -10.04 58.33
N GLU A 165 -6.85 -10.42 58.55
CA GLU A 165 -7.46 -11.61 57.96
C GLU A 165 -7.73 -11.48 56.45
N SER A 166 -7.83 -10.27 55.91
CA SER A 166 -8.08 -10.04 54.47
C SER A 166 -6.80 -9.99 53.63
N VAL A 167 -5.63 -9.99 54.26
CA VAL A 167 -4.34 -9.84 53.57
C VAL A 167 -3.81 -11.21 53.14
N THR A 168 -3.79 -11.44 51.84
CA THR A 168 -3.20 -12.66 51.25
C THR A 168 -1.82 -12.44 50.64
N ASN A 169 -1.47 -11.18 50.36
CA ASN A 169 -0.23 -10.76 49.72
C ASN A 169 0.35 -9.54 50.45
N ILE A 170 1.68 -9.45 50.59
CA ILE A 170 2.36 -8.22 51.02
C ILE A 170 3.54 -7.88 50.11
N PHE A 171 3.85 -6.59 49.99
CA PHE A 171 5.08 -6.08 49.41
C PHE A 171 6.04 -5.69 50.51
N VAL A 172 7.28 -6.18 50.45
CA VAL A 172 8.33 -5.89 51.43
C VAL A 172 9.41 -5.07 50.74
N VAL A 173 9.55 -3.83 51.18
CA VAL A 173 10.51 -2.85 50.64
C VAL A 173 11.39 -2.30 51.76
N THR A 174 12.55 -1.77 51.40
CA THR A 174 13.40 -1.08 52.37
C THR A 174 12.79 0.27 52.77
N GLY A 175 12.81 0.60 54.07
CA GLY A 175 12.44 1.91 54.60
C GLY A 175 13.63 2.88 54.74
N VAL A 176 14.83 2.44 54.31
CA VAL A 176 16.08 3.23 54.39
C VAL A 176 16.55 3.76 53.04
N ASN A 177 15.89 3.37 51.95
CA ASN A 177 16.07 3.91 50.60
C ASN A 177 14.71 3.99 49.88
N PHE A 178 14.54 4.90 48.92
CA PHE A 178 13.22 5.21 48.33
C PHE A 178 12.93 4.62 46.92
N PRO A 179 13.88 4.47 45.98
CA PRO A 179 13.52 4.27 44.56
C PRO A 179 12.74 2.98 44.30
N ASP A 180 13.23 1.85 44.82
CA ASP A 180 12.58 0.56 44.64
C ASP A 180 11.17 0.58 45.26
N ALA A 181 11.03 1.20 46.43
CA ALA A 181 9.79 1.31 47.15
C ALA A 181 8.76 2.19 46.43
N LEU A 182 9.21 3.30 45.82
CA LEU A 182 8.36 4.14 44.99
C LEU A 182 7.80 3.36 43.79
N SER A 183 8.65 2.61 43.08
CA SER A 183 8.21 1.79 41.94
C SER A 183 7.29 0.62 42.35
N ALA A 184 7.35 0.18 43.61
CA ALA A 184 6.51 -0.88 44.15
C ALA A 184 5.08 -0.44 44.52
N SER A 185 4.84 0.88 44.68
CA SER A 185 3.54 1.40 45.14
C SER A 185 2.36 0.95 44.26
N VAL A 186 2.49 1.06 42.94
CA VAL A 186 1.43 0.68 41.99
C VAL A 186 1.22 -0.83 41.92
N PRO A 187 2.26 -1.68 41.75
CA PRO A 187 2.13 -3.13 41.86
C PRO A 187 1.49 -3.61 43.16
N ALA A 188 1.88 -3.02 44.31
CA ALA A 188 1.32 -3.35 45.61
C ALA A 188 -0.19 -3.09 45.62
N ARG A 189 -0.60 -1.92 45.14
CA ARG A 189 -2.01 -1.57 45.08
C ARG A 189 -2.81 -2.45 44.12
N ARG A 190 -2.29 -2.72 42.90
CA ARG A 190 -2.91 -3.63 41.93
C ARG A 190 -3.09 -5.05 42.48
N SER A 191 -2.18 -5.48 43.36
CA SER A 191 -2.24 -6.78 44.03
C SER A 191 -3.12 -6.78 45.29
N ASN A 192 -3.79 -5.65 45.58
CA ASN A 192 -4.52 -5.40 46.83
C ASN A 192 -3.70 -5.76 48.08
N ALA A 193 -2.41 -5.41 48.06
CA ALA A 193 -1.42 -5.82 49.02
C ALA A 193 -0.88 -4.63 49.82
N PRO A 194 -0.76 -4.75 51.16
CA PRO A 194 0.04 -3.83 51.97
C PRO A 194 1.48 -3.69 51.47
N LEU A 195 2.01 -2.47 51.51
CA LEU A 195 3.43 -2.20 51.35
C LEU A 195 4.06 -1.96 52.73
N VAL A 196 4.94 -2.87 53.12
CA VAL A 196 5.52 -2.95 54.46
C VAL A 196 7.02 -2.62 54.40
N LEU A 197 7.49 -1.79 55.34
CA LEU A 197 8.87 -1.28 55.36
C LEU A 197 9.79 -2.15 56.24
N VAL A 198 11.04 -2.37 55.80
CA VAL A 198 12.08 -3.06 56.59
C VAL A 198 13.36 -2.24 56.71
N GLN A 199 14.17 -2.52 57.74
CA GLN A 199 15.47 -1.84 57.96
C GLN A 199 16.57 -2.30 57.00
N GLY A 200 16.28 -3.34 56.20
CA GLY A 200 17.16 -3.92 55.19
C GLY A 200 17.67 -5.30 55.62
N ASN A 201 18.34 -5.39 56.77
CA ASN A 201 18.78 -6.66 57.35
C ASN A 201 17.99 -7.11 58.59
N SER A 202 17.03 -6.31 59.04
CA SER A 202 16.15 -6.61 60.18
C SER A 202 14.71 -6.12 59.96
N LEU A 203 13.77 -6.80 60.60
CA LEU A 203 12.38 -6.37 60.74
C LEU A 203 12.28 -5.55 62.05
N SER A 204 11.56 -4.43 62.04
CA SER A 204 11.20 -3.78 63.29
C SER A 204 10.23 -4.66 64.09
N SER A 205 10.16 -4.47 65.41
CA SER A 205 9.19 -5.20 66.24
C SER A 205 7.75 -4.98 65.77
N SER A 206 7.39 -3.76 65.38
CA SER A 206 6.07 -3.42 64.84
C SER A 206 5.76 -4.17 63.54
N THR A 207 6.74 -4.23 62.63
CA THR A 207 6.59 -4.93 61.35
C THR A 207 6.42 -6.43 61.53
N LEU A 208 7.25 -7.03 62.39
CA LEU A 208 7.18 -8.46 62.69
C LEU A 208 5.85 -8.83 63.36
N GLU A 209 5.39 -8.00 64.30
CA GLU A 209 4.10 -8.20 64.96
C GLU A 209 2.94 -8.12 63.96
N PHE A 210 2.95 -7.12 63.07
CA PHE A 210 1.96 -7.00 62.01
C PHE A 210 1.91 -8.23 61.10
N ILE A 211 3.06 -8.66 60.58
CA ILE A 211 3.16 -9.86 59.73
C ILE A 211 2.65 -11.11 60.46
N GLY A 212 2.94 -11.23 61.77
CA GLY A 212 2.44 -12.33 62.59
C GLY A 212 0.92 -12.37 62.78
N LYS A 213 0.20 -11.27 62.51
CA LYS A 213 -1.27 -11.22 62.53
C LYS A 213 -1.91 -11.68 61.21
N LEU A 214 -1.14 -11.80 60.12
CA LEU A 214 -1.65 -12.09 58.78
C LEU A 214 -1.86 -13.60 58.58
N THR A 215 -2.95 -14.12 59.14
CA THR A 215 -3.24 -15.57 59.16
C THR A 215 -3.48 -16.20 57.79
N ASN A 216 -3.83 -15.39 56.78
CA ASN A 216 -4.09 -15.83 55.40
C ASN A 216 -2.98 -15.43 54.42
N LEU A 217 -1.83 -14.97 54.92
CA LEU A 217 -0.71 -14.58 54.08
C LEU A 217 -0.19 -15.78 53.26
N SER A 218 -0.25 -15.66 51.95
CA SER A 218 0.17 -16.70 51.01
C SER A 218 1.43 -16.31 50.24
N THR A 219 1.51 -15.04 49.82
CA THR A 219 2.60 -14.54 48.97
C THR A 219 3.25 -13.29 49.55
N VAL A 220 4.57 -13.25 49.51
CA VAL A 220 5.38 -12.10 49.90
C VAL A 220 6.24 -11.68 48.71
N PHE A 221 6.07 -10.44 48.27
CA PHE A 221 6.83 -9.83 47.20
C PHE A 221 7.93 -8.93 47.77
N ILE A 222 9.16 -9.40 47.79
CA ILE A 222 10.32 -8.60 48.18
C ILE A 222 10.74 -7.75 46.99
N VAL A 223 10.82 -6.43 47.17
CA VAL A 223 11.27 -5.52 46.11
C VAL A 223 12.62 -4.92 46.46
N GLY A 224 13.56 -5.06 45.52
CA GLY A 224 14.95 -4.64 45.65
C GLY A 224 15.91 -5.81 45.84
N GLY A 225 17.18 -5.58 45.52
CA GLY A 225 18.24 -6.59 45.62
C GLY A 225 18.60 -6.94 47.08
N GLU A 226 19.45 -7.95 47.26
CA GLU A 226 19.89 -8.39 48.59
C GLU A 226 20.66 -7.32 49.38
N SER A 227 21.25 -6.34 48.70
CA SER A 227 21.95 -5.22 49.35
C SER A 227 21.01 -4.24 50.06
N VAL A 228 19.71 -4.22 49.70
CA VAL A 228 18.72 -3.31 50.29
C VAL A 228 17.65 -4.05 51.10
N VAL A 229 17.36 -5.31 50.76
CA VAL A 229 16.55 -6.23 51.58
C VAL A 229 17.26 -7.59 51.59
N SER A 230 17.96 -7.90 52.67
CA SER A 230 18.85 -9.07 52.76
C SER A 230 18.14 -10.41 52.53
N SER A 231 18.91 -11.44 52.18
CA SER A 231 18.43 -12.83 52.15
C SER A 231 17.96 -13.32 53.52
N GLY A 232 18.51 -12.78 54.62
CA GLY A 232 18.03 -13.07 55.98
C GLY A 232 16.56 -12.68 56.17
N ILE A 233 16.12 -11.55 55.61
CA ILE A 233 14.70 -11.15 55.63
C ILE A 233 13.84 -12.15 54.84
N LYS A 234 14.29 -12.58 53.65
CA LYS A 234 13.59 -13.60 52.86
C LYS A 234 13.39 -14.89 53.68
N ASN A 235 14.44 -15.38 54.32
CA ASN A 235 14.38 -16.60 55.13
C ASN A 235 13.41 -16.48 56.32
N ILE A 236 13.29 -15.29 56.93
CA ILE A 236 12.29 -15.07 57.99
C ILE A 236 10.87 -15.13 57.41
N LEU A 237 10.64 -14.49 56.26
CA LEU A 237 9.32 -14.40 55.61
C LEU A 237 8.82 -15.73 55.06
N GLU A 238 9.71 -16.65 54.70
CA GLU A 238 9.37 -18.03 54.33
C GLU A 238 8.73 -18.82 55.48
N GLY A 239 8.87 -18.35 56.73
CA GLY A 239 8.13 -18.88 57.88
C GLY A 239 6.67 -18.41 57.97
N TYR A 240 6.27 -17.40 57.19
CA TYR A 240 4.94 -16.77 57.25
C TYR A 240 4.13 -16.93 55.97
N ALA A 241 4.75 -17.27 54.85
CA ALA A 241 4.11 -17.33 53.54
C ALA A 241 4.64 -18.51 52.73
N THR A 242 3.78 -19.07 51.88
CA THR A 242 4.14 -20.18 50.98
C THR A 242 5.12 -19.72 49.90
N ASP A 243 4.86 -18.55 49.31
CA ASP A 243 5.62 -18.02 48.20
C ASP A 243 6.32 -16.72 48.59
N VAL A 244 7.65 -16.71 48.56
CA VAL A 244 8.45 -15.51 48.81
C VAL A 244 9.28 -15.17 47.58
N ILE A 245 8.76 -14.23 46.78
CA ILE A 245 9.25 -13.89 45.44
C ILE A 245 10.00 -12.56 45.51
N ARG A 246 11.17 -12.48 44.88
CA ARG A 246 11.95 -11.23 44.83
C ARG A 246 11.93 -10.61 43.43
N TYR A 247 11.52 -9.35 43.35
CA TYR A 247 11.65 -8.51 42.16
C TYR A 247 12.79 -7.51 42.36
N SER A 248 13.83 -7.62 41.54
CA SER A 248 15.01 -6.76 41.65
C SER A 248 15.77 -6.68 40.33
N GLY A 249 16.45 -5.55 40.12
CA GLY A 249 17.42 -5.41 39.04
C GLY A 249 18.81 -5.01 39.54
N LYS A 250 19.77 -4.91 38.61
CA LYS A 250 21.14 -4.45 38.92
C LYS A 250 21.21 -3.02 39.47
N ASN A 251 20.16 -2.22 39.23
CA ASN A 251 20.00 -0.86 39.67
C ASN A 251 18.48 -0.53 39.78
N ARG A 252 18.15 0.66 40.31
CA ARG A 252 16.77 1.12 40.53
C ARG A 252 15.90 1.15 39.24
N TYR A 253 16.50 1.42 38.09
CA TYR A 253 15.81 1.47 36.81
C TYR A 253 15.42 0.06 36.34
N ALA A 254 16.36 -0.88 36.46
CA ALA A 254 16.12 -2.29 36.21
C ALA A 254 15.08 -2.90 37.17
N THR A 255 15.06 -2.50 38.45
CA THR A 255 14.00 -2.90 39.39
C THR A 255 12.64 -2.37 38.93
N SER A 256 12.54 -1.09 38.54
CA SER A 256 11.29 -0.51 38.04
C SER A 256 10.79 -1.21 36.77
N LYS A 257 11.69 -1.58 35.85
CA LYS A 257 11.37 -2.45 34.70
C LYS A 257 10.84 -3.81 35.15
N SER A 258 11.55 -4.48 36.07
CA SER A 258 11.18 -5.81 36.55
C SER A 258 9.78 -5.84 37.14
N LEU A 259 9.38 -4.79 37.88
CA LEU A 259 8.03 -4.64 38.40
C LEU A 259 7.01 -4.41 37.28
N ALA A 260 7.30 -3.50 36.34
CA ALA A 260 6.42 -3.25 35.19
C ALA A 260 6.15 -4.54 34.39
N SER A 261 7.20 -5.28 34.04
CA SER A 261 7.08 -6.52 33.27
C SER A 261 6.37 -7.66 34.01
N SER A 262 6.30 -7.61 35.34
CA SER A 262 5.71 -8.69 36.15
C SER A 262 4.24 -8.43 36.52
N PHE A 263 3.82 -7.17 36.59
CA PHE A 263 2.51 -6.78 37.12
C PHE A 263 1.60 -6.08 36.09
N PHE A 264 2.11 -5.84 34.88
CA PHE A 264 1.39 -5.16 33.81
C PHE A 264 1.56 -5.92 32.49
N ASN A 265 0.50 -5.95 31.68
CA ASN A 265 0.58 -6.40 30.30
C ASN A 265 1.01 -5.21 29.43
N ALA A 266 2.25 -5.25 28.92
CA ALA A 266 2.82 -4.16 28.13
C ALA A 266 1.95 -3.79 26.91
N GLN A 267 1.29 -4.79 26.31
CA GLN A 267 0.43 -4.62 25.13
C GLN A 267 -0.89 -3.88 25.42
N GLU A 268 -1.29 -3.76 26.67
CA GLU A 268 -2.55 -3.11 27.08
C GLU A 268 -2.31 -1.77 27.79
N LEU A 269 -1.05 -1.38 28.00
CA LEU A 269 -0.72 -0.12 28.66
C LEU A 269 -1.05 1.06 27.75
N SER A 270 -2.00 1.90 28.17
CA SER A 270 -2.33 3.18 27.52
C SER A 270 -1.60 4.38 28.15
N ASN A 271 -1.19 4.26 29.41
CA ASN A 271 -0.57 5.32 30.20
C ASN A 271 0.81 4.89 30.71
N LEU A 272 1.80 5.78 30.65
CA LEU A 272 3.11 5.61 31.32
C LEU A 272 3.41 6.80 32.25
N VAL A 273 3.95 6.53 33.44
CA VAL A 273 4.40 7.57 34.37
C VAL A 273 5.90 7.45 34.64
N PHE A 274 6.62 8.56 34.50
CA PHE A 274 8.05 8.65 34.70
C PHE A 274 8.40 9.64 35.80
N ALA A 275 9.27 9.23 36.71
CA ALA A 275 9.88 10.10 37.71
C ALA A 275 11.38 9.86 37.79
N THR A 276 12.12 10.81 38.34
CA THR A 276 13.55 10.62 38.56
C THR A 276 13.80 9.59 39.66
N GLY A 277 14.73 8.69 39.39
CA GLY A 277 15.23 7.75 40.40
C GLY A 277 16.32 8.37 41.28
N GLU A 278 16.85 9.55 40.97
CA GLU A 278 18.07 10.09 41.61
C GLU A 278 17.77 10.93 42.86
N ILE A 279 16.65 11.65 42.85
CA ILE A 279 16.12 12.42 43.97
C ILE A 279 14.66 12.04 44.21
N PHE A 280 14.21 12.13 45.47
CA PHE A 280 12.84 11.78 45.84
C PHE A 280 11.78 12.91 45.77
N PRO A 281 12.09 14.22 45.93
CA PRO A 281 11.09 15.22 46.31
C PRO A 281 9.85 15.28 45.40
N ASP A 282 10.06 15.35 44.09
CA ASP A 282 8.98 15.48 43.10
C ASP A 282 8.25 14.15 42.87
N ALA A 283 8.88 13.04 43.25
CA ALA A 283 8.40 11.69 43.01
C ALA A 283 7.55 11.14 44.16
N LEU A 284 7.58 11.74 45.36
CA LEU A 284 6.87 11.19 46.54
C LEU A 284 5.36 11.12 46.36
N ALA A 285 4.75 12.12 45.73
CA ALA A 285 3.32 12.13 45.47
C ALA A 285 2.94 11.37 44.17
N SER A 286 3.91 11.03 43.31
CA SER A 286 3.63 10.45 41.99
C SER A 286 3.05 9.05 42.04
N GLY A 287 3.28 8.30 43.11
CA GLY A 287 2.69 6.97 43.28
C GLY A 287 1.16 7.00 43.28
N THR A 288 0.54 8.06 43.82
CA THR A 288 -0.93 8.23 43.77
C THR A 288 -1.43 8.40 42.34
N LEU A 289 -0.69 9.12 41.49
CA LEU A 289 -1.00 9.27 40.07
C LEU A 289 -0.81 7.95 39.31
N GLY A 290 0.26 7.21 39.57
CA GLY A 290 0.49 5.89 38.97
C GLY A 290 -0.64 4.91 39.30
N ILE A 291 -1.14 4.92 40.54
CA ILE A 291 -2.32 4.13 40.93
C ILE A 291 -3.56 4.59 40.18
N LYS A 292 -3.85 5.89 40.15
CA LYS A 292 -5.02 6.46 39.48
C LYS A 292 -5.09 6.16 37.99
N LEU A 293 -3.93 6.15 37.32
CA LEU A 293 -3.78 5.85 35.89
C LEU A 293 -3.57 4.37 35.59
N GLU A 294 -3.58 3.50 36.61
CA GLU A 294 -3.21 2.09 36.52
C GLU A 294 -1.89 1.85 35.74
N SER A 295 -0.92 2.72 35.96
CA SER A 295 0.30 2.81 35.15
C SER A 295 1.55 2.47 35.99
N PRO A 296 2.51 1.71 35.44
CA PRO A 296 3.77 1.46 36.13
C PRO A 296 4.54 2.76 36.37
N MET A 297 5.18 2.86 37.53
CA MET A 297 6.05 3.98 37.88
C MET A 297 7.49 3.70 37.40
N PHE A 298 7.84 4.21 36.23
CA PHE A 298 9.18 4.08 35.68
C PHE A 298 10.14 5.12 36.27
N LEU A 299 11.34 4.66 36.59
CA LEU A 299 12.41 5.53 37.05
C LEU A 299 13.39 5.85 35.93
N THR A 300 13.84 7.09 35.87
CA THR A 300 14.87 7.56 34.92
C THR A 300 16.04 8.26 35.64
N ARG A 301 17.18 8.42 34.96
CA ARG A 301 18.18 9.42 35.36
C ARG A 301 17.67 10.80 34.99
N SER A 302 18.19 11.84 35.64
CA SER A 302 17.68 13.19 35.40
C SER A 302 17.94 13.70 33.99
N ASN A 303 19.03 13.26 33.32
CA ASN A 303 19.36 13.72 31.97
C ASN A 303 19.62 12.60 30.95
N SER A 304 19.24 11.37 31.23
CA SER A 304 19.35 10.26 30.25
C SER A 304 18.36 9.14 30.54
N LEU A 305 17.69 8.65 29.49
CA LEU A 305 16.80 7.49 29.60
C LEU A 305 17.65 6.22 29.78
N PRO A 306 17.49 5.45 30.88
CA PRO A 306 18.23 4.20 31.07
C PRO A 306 17.89 3.18 29.98
N GLN A 307 18.89 2.39 29.55
CA GLN A 307 18.71 1.35 28.53
C GLN A 307 17.64 0.32 28.92
N GLU A 308 17.53 0.02 30.22
CA GLU A 308 16.53 -0.91 30.74
C GLU A 308 15.11 -0.44 30.43
N ILE A 309 14.88 0.87 30.48
CA ILE A 309 13.60 1.50 30.20
C ILE A 309 13.39 1.67 28.70
N SER A 310 14.39 2.19 27.98
CA SER A 310 14.29 2.39 26.53
C SER A 310 14.03 1.08 25.77
N SER A 311 14.53 -0.05 26.28
CA SER A 311 14.27 -1.38 25.72
C SER A 311 12.89 -1.96 26.05
N TYR A 312 12.14 -1.36 26.97
CA TYR A 312 10.78 -1.81 27.32
C TYR A 312 9.69 -1.03 26.58
N LEU A 313 9.95 0.25 26.24
CA LEU A 313 8.95 1.09 25.57
C LEU A 313 8.42 0.53 24.24
N PRO A 314 9.25 -0.11 23.37
CA PRO A 314 8.75 -0.72 22.14
C PRO A 314 7.74 -1.85 22.36
N ASP A 315 7.75 -2.48 23.54
CA ASP A 315 6.79 -3.53 23.90
C ASP A 315 5.42 -2.96 24.33
N CYS A 316 5.25 -1.64 24.30
CA CYS A 316 4.05 -0.93 24.74
C CYS A 316 3.34 -0.17 23.60
N PRO A 317 2.84 -0.85 22.54
CA PRO A 317 2.33 -0.21 21.33
C PRO A 317 1.02 0.57 21.52
N SER A 318 0.31 0.36 22.63
CA SER A 318 -0.98 1.00 22.93
C SER A 318 -0.86 2.30 23.75
N VAL A 319 0.36 2.73 24.07
CA VAL A 319 0.59 3.94 24.87
C VAL A 319 0.22 5.18 24.07
N THR A 320 -0.73 5.96 24.61
CA THR A 320 -1.14 7.26 24.05
C THR A 320 -0.83 8.41 24.99
N ASP A 321 -0.70 8.15 26.29
CA ASP A 321 -0.46 9.17 27.31
C ASP A 321 0.79 8.89 28.14
N VAL A 322 1.67 9.89 28.25
CA VAL A 322 2.86 9.82 29.08
C VAL A 322 2.87 10.98 30.07
N LYS A 323 3.08 10.70 31.36
CA LYS A 323 3.24 11.71 32.40
C LYS A 323 4.68 11.74 32.88
N ILE A 324 5.33 12.90 32.80
CA ILE A 324 6.67 13.15 33.33
C ILE A 324 6.53 13.98 34.61
N ILE A 325 7.04 13.46 35.72
CA ILE A 325 6.89 14.10 37.03
C ILE A 325 8.16 14.84 37.43
N GLY A 326 7.97 16.10 37.82
CA GLY A 326 9.05 17.01 38.22
C GLY A 326 9.53 17.90 37.08
N GLY A 327 10.22 18.97 37.47
CA GLY A 327 10.79 19.94 36.54
C GLY A 327 11.92 19.34 35.68
N GLU A 328 12.48 20.15 34.77
CA GLU A 328 13.56 19.72 33.88
C GLU A 328 14.81 19.24 34.63
N GLY A 329 15.08 19.80 35.81
CA GLY A 329 16.18 19.34 36.68
C GLY A 329 15.98 17.94 37.27
N ALA A 330 14.72 17.50 37.41
CA ALA A 330 14.38 16.14 37.85
C ALA A 330 14.35 15.18 36.67
N VAL A 331 13.66 15.52 35.58
CA VAL A 331 13.62 14.75 34.33
C VAL A 331 13.75 15.71 33.16
N SER A 332 14.89 15.71 32.48
CA SER A 332 15.16 16.69 31.43
C SER A 332 14.34 16.47 30.17
N ASP A 333 14.28 17.48 29.32
CA ASP A 333 13.64 17.36 28.01
C ASP A 333 14.38 16.38 27.09
N ASN A 334 15.67 16.11 27.32
CA ASN A 334 16.36 15.03 26.61
C ASN A 334 15.74 13.65 26.90
N VAL A 335 15.35 13.40 28.16
CA VAL A 335 14.65 12.17 28.53
C VAL A 335 13.26 12.14 27.90
N LYS A 336 12.51 13.25 27.99
CA LYS A 336 11.20 13.40 27.35
C LYS A 336 11.26 13.05 25.86
N ASN A 337 12.16 13.70 25.12
CA ASN A 337 12.32 13.53 23.69
C ASN A 337 12.77 12.11 23.32
N SER A 338 13.59 11.47 24.18
CA SER A 338 13.97 10.06 23.98
C SER A 338 12.78 9.12 24.13
N ILE A 339 11.93 9.34 25.14
CA ILE A 339 10.69 8.56 25.33
C ILE A 339 9.77 8.75 24.12
N GLU A 340 9.57 10.00 23.70
CA GLU A 340 8.74 10.34 22.54
C GLU A 340 9.21 9.65 21.26
N ALA A 341 10.50 9.73 20.95
CA ALA A 341 11.06 9.13 19.74
C ALA A 341 10.89 7.61 19.72
N ILE A 342 11.11 6.94 20.86
CA ILE A 342 10.96 5.48 20.96
C ILE A 342 9.48 5.07 20.82
N LEU A 343 8.57 5.75 21.50
CA LEU A 343 7.14 5.42 21.42
C LEU A 343 6.56 5.73 20.03
N ARG A 344 6.96 6.85 19.41
CA ARG A 344 6.54 7.17 18.03
C ARG A 344 7.08 6.15 17.01
N SER A 345 8.31 5.68 17.15
CA SER A 345 8.88 4.68 16.23
C SER A 345 8.33 3.26 16.41
N SER A 346 7.73 2.95 17.56
CA SER A 346 7.13 1.64 17.87
C SER A 346 5.60 1.61 17.75
N ALA A 347 4.97 2.75 17.46
CA ALA A 347 3.54 2.82 17.19
C ALA A 347 3.19 2.00 15.93
N ALA A 348 2.10 1.23 16.01
CA ALA A 348 1.61 0.46 14.88
C ALA A 348 1.26 1.38 13.71
N LEU A 349 1.71 1.03 12.49
CA LEU A 349 1.36 1.77 11.29
C LEU A 349 -0.14 1.61 11.00
N PRO A 350 -0.93 2.70 10.88
CA PRO A 350 -2.31 2.60 10.44
C PRO A 350 -2.41 2.14 8.98
N ALA A 351 -3.58 1.62 8.59
CA ALA A 351 -3.87 1.33 7.19
C ALA A 351 -3.95 2.66 6.42
N PRO A 352 -3.26 2.81 5.28
CA PRO A 352 -3.49 3.94 4.40
C PRO A 352 -4.92 3.94 3.85
N ILE A 353 -5.44 5.11 3.51
CA ILE A 353 -6.66 5.29 2.73
C ILE A 353 -6.26 5.47 1.27
N LEU A 354 -6.58 4.47 0.45
CA LEU A 354 -6.35 4.51 -0.99
C LEU A 354 -7.49 5.30 -1.64
N SER A 355 -7.13 6.40 -2.31
CA SER A 355 -8.09 7.29 -2.98
C SER A 355 -8.68 6.61 -4.20
N ASP A 356 -9.95 6.92 -4.49
CA ASP A 356 -10.62 6.49 -5.73
C ASP A 356 -9.89 7.11 -6.94
N PRO A 357 -9.28 6.28 -7.82
CA PRO A 357 -8.56 6.78 -8.99
C PRO A 357 -9.50 7.18 -10.15
N GLY A 358 -10.80 6.97 -10.00
CA GLY A 358 -11.84 7.24 -11.00
C GLY A 358 -12.50 5.96 -11.51
N VAL A 359 -13.60 6.14 -12.26
CA VAL A 359 -14.45 5.01 -12.71
C VAL A 359 -13.82 4.21 -13.85
N SER A 360 -13.04 4.87 -14.72
CA SER A 360 -12.42 4.20 -15.87
C SER A 360 -11.23 4.96 -16.45
N ALA A 361 -10.27 4.22 -17.00
CA ALA A 361 -9.18 4.73 -17.83
C ALA A 361 -9.24 4.07 -19.22
N VAL A 362 -8.69 4.73 -20.24
CA VAL A 362 -8.61 4.16 -21.59
C VAL A 362 -7.35 3.29 -21.68
N SER A 363 -7.41 2.16 -22.38
CA SER A 363 -6.23 1.30 -22.63
C SER A 363 -5.05 2.13 -23.14
N ASN A 364 -3.84 1.77 -22.73
CA ASN A 364 -2.57 2.43 -23.10
C ASN A 364 -2.42 3.87 -22.59
N THR A 365 -3.30 4.32 -21.70
CA THR A 365 -3.12 5.56 -20.95
C THR A 365 -2.54 5.27 -19.55
N SER A 366 -2.05 6.31 -18.89
CA SER A 366 -1.60 6.22 -17.50
C SER A 366 -2.56 6.95 -16.57
N TYR A 367 -2.67 6.45 -15.36
CA TYR A 367 -3.42 7.08 -14.27
C TYR A 367 -2.61 6.96 -12.97
N ILE A 368 -2.98 7.77 -11.98
CA ILE A 368 -2.24 7.88 -10.73
C ILE A 368 -3.11 7.33 -9.61
N LEU A 369 -2.58 6.37 -8.87
CA LEU A 369 -3.11 5.95 -7.59
C LEU A 369 -2.47 6.82 -6.50
N THR A 370 -3.27 7.35 -5.59
CA THR A 370 -2.82 8.20 -4.47
C THR A 370 -3.38 7.68 -3.15
N TRP A 371 -2.61 7.83 -2.08
CA TRP A 371 -3.04 7.50 -0.72
C TRP A 371 -2.58 8.58 0.26
N ASP A 372 -3.08 8.52 1.49
CA ASP A 372 -2.66 9.42 2.56
C ASP A 372 -1.24 9.11 3.08
N LEU A 373 -0.58 10.15 3.60
CA LEU A 373 0.72 9.98 4.25
C LEU A 373 0.53 9.27 5.58
N ILE A 374 1.31 8.23 5.83
CA ILE A 374 1.33 7.48 7.07
C ILE A 374 2.57 7.91 7.86
N PRO A 375 2.40 8.57 9.02
CA PRO A 375 3.52 8.95 9.87
C PRO A 375 4.38 7.73 10.22
N ASN A 376 5.70 7.90 10.16
CA ASN A 376 6.70 6.86 10.41
C ASN A 376 6.71 5.69 9.41
N ALA A 377 5.98 5.77 8.30
CA ALA A 377 6.20 4.88 7.16
C ALA A 377 7.51 5.25 6.45
N GLU A 378 8.38 4.27 6.23
CA GLU A 378 9.60 4.40 5.43
C GLU A 378 9.33 4.15 3.95
N SER A 379 8.35 3.30 3.66
CA SER A 379 7.89 3.00 2.30
C SER A 379 6.47 2.41 2.30
N TYR A 380 5.96 2.19 1.09
CA TYR A 380 4.67 1.58 0.84
C TYR A 380 4.81 0.40 -0.12
N ASN A 381 3.92 -0.56 0.04
CA ASN A 381 3.78 -1.68 -0.87
C ASN A 381 2.38 -1.65 -1.49
N LEU A 382 2.32 -1.40 -2.79
CA LEU A 382 1.10 -1.38 -3.60
C LEU A 382 0.98 -2.71 -4.37
N GLU A 383 -0.21 -3.26 -4.38
CA GLU A 383 -0.57 -4.45 -5.15
C GLU A 383 -1.66 -4.14 -6.18
N GLU A 384 -1.56 -4.77 -7.34
CA GLU A 384 -2.57 -4.84 -8.41
C GLU A 384 -2.95 -6.29 -8.64
N ASP A 385 -4.23 -6.58 -8.81
CA ASP A 385 -4.71 -7.87 -9.32
C ASP A 385 -5.99 -7.69 -10.14
N THR A 386 -6.31 -8.68 -10.96
CA THR A 386 -7.57 -8.79 -11.68
C THR A 386 -8.61 -9.62 -10.91
N ASP A 387 -8.20 -10.30 -9.84
CA ASP A 387 -9.06 -10.89 -8.81
C ASP A 387 -9.16 -9.95 -7.60
N PRO A 388 -10.37 -9.54 -7.18
CA PRO A 388 -10.55 -8.69 -5.99
C PRO A 388 -10.02 -9.31 -4.69
N ASN A 389 -9.73 -10.62 -4.66
CA ASN A 389 -9.13 -11.30 -3.52
C ASN A 389 -7.61 -11.32 -3.54
N PHE A 390 -6.97 -10.75 -4.57
CA PHE A 390 -5.51 -10.68 -4.72
C PHE A 390 -4.85 -12.06 -4.65
N GLY A 391 -5.30 -12.99 -5.50
CA GLY A 391 -4.80 -14.37 -5.55
C GLY A 391 -3.40 -14.49 -6.14
N ASN A 392 -3.06 -13.64 -7.13
CA ASN A 392 -1.73 -13.59 -7.76
C ASN A 392 -1.34 -12.13 -8.08
N PRO A 393 -1.15 -11.27 -7.07
CA PRO A 393 -0.99 -9.85 -7.28
C PRO A 393 0.38 -9.48 -7.83
N VAL A 394 0.40 -8.45 -8.68
CA VAL A 394 1.63 -7.74 -9.07
C VAL A 394 1.99 -6.75 -7.97
N ASN A 395 3.25 -6.76 -7.53
CA ASN A 395 3.76 -5.88 -6.48
C ASN A 395 4.61 -4.74 -7.07
N PHE A 396 4.31 -3.50 -6.66
CA PHE A 396 5.01 -2.28 -7.12
C PHE A 396 5.94 -1.69 -6.05
N GLY A 397 5.96 -2.25 -4.84
CA GLY A 397 6.81 -1.79 -3.74
C GLY A 397 8.31 -2.15 -3.91
N PRO A 398 9.20 -1.47 -3.16
CA PRO A 398 8.93 -0.40 -2.19
C PRO A 398 8.76 0.99 -2.85
N ILE A 399 7.74 1.74 -2.43
CA ILE A 399 7.44 3.10 -2.92
C ILE A 399 7.63 4.10 -1.78
N THR A 400 8.38 5.19 -1.98
CA THR A 400 8.65 6.19 -0.92
C THR A 400 7.72 7.40 -0.95
N ASN A 401 6.92 7.55 -2.01
CA ASN A 401 5.93 8.61 -2.16
C ASN A 401 4.53 8.09 -1.79
N THR A 402 3.56 8.99 -1.69
CA THR A 402 2.15 8.66 -1.41
C THR A 402 1.32 8.49 -2.70
N HIS A 403 1.98 8.12 -3.79
CA HIS A 403 1.35 7.89 -5.08
C HIS A 403 2.19 6.96 -5.96
N ASN A 404 1.53 6.33 -6.93
CA ASN A 404 2.17 5.55 -7.99
C ASN A 404 1.47 5.78 -9.33
N THR A 405 2.24 5.89 -10.41
CA THR A 405 1.68 5.95 -11.77
C THR A 405 1.55 4.54 -12.31
N ILE A 406 0.32 4.18 -12.69
CA ILE A 406 0.01 2.91 -13.35
C ILE A 406 -0.03 3.16 -14.86
N SER A 407 0.63 2.29 -15.61
CA SER A 407 0.74 2.35 -17.06
C SER A 407 0.87 0.94 -17.64
N GLY A 408 0.73 0.82 -18.96
CA GLY A 408 0.96 -0.45 -19.64
C GLY A 408 -0.19 -1.45 -19.55
N HIS A 409 -1.41 -1.00 -19.21
CA HIS A 409 -2.60 -1.81 -19.44
C HIS A 409 -2.96 -1.79 -20.93
N TYR A 410 -2.43 -2.78 -21.65
CA TYR A 410 -2.78 -3.10 -23.02
C TYR A 410 -3.91 -4.13 -23.00
N THR A 411 -5.15 -3.66 -22.90
CA THR A 411 -6.30 -4.56 -22.91
C THR A 411 -7.32 -4.09 -23.94
N VAL A 412 -7.45 -4.87 -25.01
CA VAL A 412 -8.49 -4.76 -26.05
C VAL A 412 -9.90 -5.13 -25.54
N LEU A 413 -9.98 -5.61 -24.29
CA LEU A 413 -11.18 -6.00 -23.57
C LEU A 413 -11.40 -5.08 -22.37
N ASN A 414 -12.66 -4.75 -22.09
CA ASN A 414 -13.04 -4.08 -20.86
C ASN A 414 -12.61 -4.94 -19.66
N LYS A 415 -11.66 -4.47 -18.87
CA LYS A 415 -11.08 -5.25 -17.77
C LYS A 415 -11.04 -4.45 -16.48
N MET A 416 -11.36 -5.10 -15.36
CA MET A 416 -11.28 -4.52 -14.03
C MET A 416 -9.94 -4.89 -13.39
N TYR A 417 -9.29 -3.91 -12.78
CA TYR A 417 -8.11 -4.06 -11.94
C TYR A 417 -8.41 -3.56 -10.53
N TYR A 418 -7.94 -4.28 -9.53
CA TYR A 418 -8.14 -4.01 -8.11
C TYR A 418 -6.80 -3.65 -7.46
N TYR A 419 -6.83 -2.70 -6.54
CA TYR A 419 -5.65 -2.17 -5.88
C TYR A 419 -5.80 -2.13 -4.37
N ARG A 420 -4.68 -2.38 -3.67
CA ARG A 420 -4.53 -2.13 -2.24
C ARG A 420 -3.11 -1.71 -1.92
N VAL A 421 -2.93 -0.90 -0.88
CA VAL A 421 -1.62 -0.41 -0.44
C VAL A 421 -1.46 -0.58 1.07
N ARG A 422 -0.23 -0.80 1.54
CA ARG A 422 0.10 -0.80 2.98
C ARG A 422 1.42 -0.11 3.24
N ALA A 423 1.55 0.50 4.42
CA ALA A 423 2.78 1.12 4.87
C ALA A 423 3.77 0.08 5.43
N TYR A 424 5.06 0.40 5.38
CA TYR A 424 6.16 -0.38 5.92
C TYR A 424 7.16 0.52 6.65
N ASN A 425 7.73 0.01 7.75
CA ASN A 425 8.90 0.57 8.41
C ASN A 425 9.82 -0.54 8.94
N ALA A 426 10.88 -0.19 9.68
CA ALA A 426 11.81 -1.16 10.27
C ALA A 426 11.15 -2.25 11.16
N HIS A 427 9.92 -2.05 11.64
CA HIS A 427 9.17 -3.01 12.46
C HIS A 427 8.21 -3.90 11.65
N GLY A 428 8.09 -3.68 10.34
CA GLY A 428 7.32 -4.50 9.42
C GLY A 428 6.18 -3.76 8.72
N PHE A 429 5.22 -4.53 8.22
CA PHE A 429 4.08 -4.01 7.47
C PHE A 429 2.90 -3.65 8.37
N GLY A 430 2.27 -2.52 8.08
CA GLY A 430 0.94 -2.19 8.58
C GLY A 430 -0.17 -3.00 7.88
N PRO A 431 -1.43 -2.81 8.29
CA PRO A 431 -2.59 -3.40 7.62
C PRO A 431 -2.77 -2.84 6.20
N TRP A 432 -3.48 -3.59 5.36
CA TRP A 432 -3.88 -3.15 4.02
C TRP A 432 -4.93 -2.06 4.09
N SER A 433 -4.89 -1.15 3.10
CA SER A 433 -5.91 -0.14 2.83
C SER A 433 -7.28 -0.74 2.49
N ASN A 434 -8.28 0.13 2.29
CA ASN A 434 -9.43 -0.20 1.46
C ASN A 434 -8.98 -0.67 0.06
N ILE A 435 -9.81 -1.50 -0.58
CA ILE A 435 -9.65 -1.87 -1.98
C ILE A 435 -10.29 -0.79 -2.83
N THR A 436 -9.62 -0.38 -3.90
CA THR A 436 -10.20 0.41 -4.99
C THR A 436 -10.03 -0.34 -6.30
N ASP A 437 -10.73 0.10 -7.33
CA ASP A 437 -10.70 -0.53 -8.63
C ASP A 437 -10.64 0.50 -9.76
N MET A 438 -10.19 0.05 -10.93
CA MET A 438 -10.15 0.85 -12.14
C MET A 438 -10.63 -0.02 -13.32
N GLN A 439 -11.62 0.48 -14.04
CA GLN A 439 -12.04 -0.14 -15.29
C GLN A 439 -11.17 0.35 -16.45
N ILE A 440 -10.41 -0.55 -17.07
CA ILE A 440 -9.73 -0.24 -18.33
C ILE A 440 -10.72 -0.47 -19.46
N THR A 441 -10.94 0.58 -20.23
CA THR A 441 -11.88 0.63 -21.34
C THR A 441 -11.15 0.71 -22.67
N ARG A 442 -11.75 0.11 -23.68
CA ARG A 442 -11.21 0.14 -25.04
C ARG A 442 -11.26 1.56 -25.64
N PRO A 443 -10.25 1.99 -26.41
CA PRO A 443 -10.28 3.27 -27.14
C PRO A 443 -11.45 3.37 -28.13
N ALA A 444 -11.97 4.58 -28.33
CA ALA A 444 -13.05 4.86 -29.28
C ALA A 444 -12.57 4.94 -30.75
N THR A 445 -11.26 5.05 -30.98
CA THR A 445 -10.65 5.01 -32.31
C THR A 445 -10.25 3.58 -32.66
N PRO A 446 -10.15 3.22 -33.96
CA PRO A 446 -9.58 1.95 -34.36
C PRO A 446 -8.18 1.73 -33.80
N ILE A 447 -7.85 0.46 -33.55
CA ILE A 447 -6.59 0.06 -32.93
C ILE A 447 -5.89 -1.04 -33.76
N THR A 448 -4.59 -1.19 -33.53
CA THR A 448 -3.84 -2.38 -33.94
C THR A 448 -3.82 -3.38 -32.78
N ILE A 449 -4.17 -4.62 -33.06
CA ILE A 449 -4.11 -5.75 -32.13
C ILE A 449 -2.98 -6.66 -32.60
N ASN A 450 -1.91 -6.74 -31.81
CA ASN A 450 -0.74 -7.54 -32.14
C ASN A 450 -0.92 -8.98 -31.67
N VAL A 451 -0.63 -9.94 -32.54
CA VAL A 451 -0.66 -11.37 -32.24
C VAL A 451 0.78 -11.89 -32.32
N PRO A 452 1.33 -12.50 -31.25
CA PRO A 452 0.65 -12.93 -30.02
C PRO A 452 0.70 -11.92 -28.84
N THR A 453 1.35 -10.76 -29.02
CA THR A 453 1.70 -9.85 -27.92
C THR A 453 0.49 -9.33 -27.13
N ASP A 454 -0.57 -8.90 -27.81
CA ASP A 454 -1.78 -8.37 -27.16
C ASP A 454 -2.79 -9.49 -26.85
N VAL A 455 -2.87 -10.51 -27.72
CA VAL A 455 -3.75 -11.67 -27.58
C VAL A 455 -3.09 -12.92 -28.16
N GLY A 456 -3.33 -14.08 -27.54
CA GLY A 456 -2.59 -15.30 -27.85
C GLY A 456 -2.89 -15.98 -29.19
N SER A 457 -3.94 -15.58 -29.91
CA SER A 457 -4.32 -16.17 -31.20
C SER A 457 -5.01 -15.17 -32.13
N ILE A 458 -4.99 -15.46 -33.44
CA ILE A 458 -5.66 -14.64 -34.45
C ILE A 458 -7.18 -14.71 -34.29
N SER A 459 -7.72 -15.87 -33.92
CA SER A 459 -9.14 -16.04 -33.59
C SER A 459 -9.56 -15.18 -32.39
N ASP A 460 -8.74 -15.10 -31.34
CA ASP A 460 -9.03 -14.25 -30.18
C ASP A 460 -9.00 -12.77 -30.58
N ALA A 461 -8.03 -12.35 -31.40
CA ALA A 461 -7.98 -11.01 -31.97
C ALA A 461 -9.27 -10.69 -32.75
N LEU A 462 -9.65 -11.56 -33.69
CA LEU A 462 -10.88 -11.40 -34.46
C LEU A 462 -12.11 -11.31 -33.56
N SER A 463 -12.20 -12.09 -32.49
CA SER A 463 -13.37 -12.11 -31.61
C SER A 463 -13.63 -10.74 -30.98
N VAL A 464 -12.56 -9.97 -30.70
CA VAL A 464 -12.63 -8.66 -30.04
C VAL A 464 -12.54 -7.49 -31.01
N SER A 465 -12.11 -7.69 -32.26
CA SER A 465 -12.01 -6.62 -33.26
C SER A 465 -13.35 -5.99 -33.61
N LEU A 466 -13.29 -4.68 -33.89
CA LEU A 466 -14.34 -3.83 -34.45
C LEU A 466 -13.93 -3.34 -35.84
N SER A 467 -14.92 -2.89 -36.63
CA SER A 467 -14.68 -2.31 -37.95
C SER A 467 -13.68 -1.13 -37.86
N GLY A 468 -12.67 -1.16 -38.71
CA GLY A 468 -11.55 -0.21 -38.77
C GLY A 468 -10.26 -0.72 -38.09
N ASP A 469 -10.32 -1.76 -37.26
CA ASP A 469 -9.13 -2.29 -36.59
C ASP A 469 -8.19 -3.01 -37.55
N THR A 470 -6.93 -3.08 -37.16
CA THR A 470 -5.92 -3.94 -37.78
C THR A 470 -5.52 -5.06 -36.82
N ILE A 471 -5.49 -6.29 -37.30
CA ILE A 471 -4.83 -7.41 -36.61
C ILE A 471 -3.45 -7.54 -37.25
N HIS A 472 -2.42 -7.21 -36.48
CA HIS A 472 -1.04 -7.34 -36.89
C HIS A 472 -0.49 -8.68 -36.40
N ILE A 473 0.00 -9.52 -37.30
CA ILE A 473 0.47 -10.86 -37.01
C ILE A 473 2.01 -10.85 -37.09
N GLU A 474 2.64 -10.89 -35.93
CA GLU A 474 4.10 -10.90 -35.79
C GLU A 474 4.70 -12.18 -36.41
N ALA A 475 6.01 -12.15 -36.71
CA ALA A 475 6.76 -13.28 -37.23
C ALA A 475 6.52 -14.57 -36.43
N GLY A 476 6.19 -15.65 -37.14
CA GLY A 476 5.87 -16.94 -36.53
C GLY A 476 5.10 -17.87 -37.45
N THR A 477 4.82 -19.08 -36.96
CA THR A 477 3.94 -20.04 -37.63
C THR A 477 2.69 -20.25 -36.79
N TYR A 478 1.53 -19.96 -37.38
CA TYR A 478 0.22 -20.02 -36.75
C TYR A 478 -0.60 -21.13 -37.41
N TYR A 479 -1.21 -21.98 -36.59
CA TYR A 479 -2.01 -23.10 -37.07
C TYR A 479 -3.49 -22.75 -36.98
N GLU A 480 -4.11 -22.48 -38.13
CA GLU A 480 -5.46 -21.93 -38.19
C GLU A 480 -6.34 -22.75 -39.12
N ASN A 481 -7.58 -23.02 -38.71
CA ASN A 481 -8.46 -23.92 -39.45
C ASN A 481 -9.65 -23.20 -40.12
N TYR A 482 -10.23 -22.19 -39.45
CA TYR A 482 -11.38 -21.41 -39.94
C TYR A 482 -11.45 -20.02 -39.30
N LEU A 483 -10.76 -19.03 -39.87
CA LEU A 483 -10.90 -17.62 -39.47
C LEU A 483 -12.04 -17.00 -40.27
N TYR A 484 -13.15 -16.73 -39.57
CA TYR A 484 -14.30 -16.01 -40.13
C TYR A 484 -14.04 -14.51 -40.07
N MET A 485 -13.88 -13.92 -41.24
CA MET A 485 -13.46 -12.53 -41.37
C MET A 485 -14.61 -11.55 -41.10
N LYS A 486 -14.30 -10.44 -40.42
CA LYS A 486 -15.26 -9.38 -40.06
C LYS A 486 -15.16 -8.19 -41.01
N ASP A 487 -16.29 -7.53 -41.25
CA ASP A 487 -16.35 -6.30 -42.04
C ASP A 487 -15.49 -5.18 -41.43
N GLY A 488 -14.65 -4.56 -42.25
CA GLY A 488 -13.75 -3.47 -41.90
C GLY A 488 -12.54 -3.84 -41.07
N VAL A 489 -12.29 -5.12 -40.75
CA VAL A 489 -11.09 -5.54 -40.02
C VAL A 489 -9.97 -5.87 -41.01
N THR A 490 -8.79 -5.27 -40.85
CA THR A 490 -7.61 -5.54 -41.70
C THR A 490 -6.73 -6.62 -41.07
N ILE A 491 -6.18 -7.52 -41.88
CA ILE A 491 -5.14 -8.48 -41.47
C ILE A 491 -3.81 -8.11 -42.12
N GLU A 492 -2.77 -7.98 -41.32
CA GLU A 492 -1.43 -7.64 -41.81
C GLU A 492 -0.40 -8.52 -41.11
N GLY A 493 0.34 -9.33 -41.88
CA GLY A 493 1.54 -9.99 -41.36
C GLY A 493 2.74 -9.05 -41.31
N GLU A 494 3.75 -9.41 -40.53
CA GLU A 494 5.03 -8.69 -40.49
C GLU A 494 5.76 -8.78 -41.83
N SER A 495 5.79 -9.97 -42.44
CA SER A 495 6.34 -10.20 -43.78
C SER A 495 5.90 -11.58 -44.31
N PRO A 496 5.77 -11.76 -45.64
CA PRO A 496 5.56 -13.08 -46.22
C PRO A 496 6.64 -14.10 -45.83
N SER A 497 7.89 -13.66 -45.62
CA SER A 497 9.00 -14.57 -45.33
C SER A 497 9.01 -15.06 -43.88
N THR A 498 8.31 -14.36 -42.97
CA THR A 498 8.36 -14.63 -41.52
C THR A 498 7.00 -14.93 -40.88
N THR A 499 5.90 -14.46 -41.45
CA THR A 499 4.54 -14.68 -40.95
C THR A 499 3.84 -15.78 -41.75
N ILE A 500 3.74 -16.98 -41.17
CA ILE A 500 3.21 -18.18 -41.83
C ILE A 500 1.91 -18.62 -41.17
N ILE A 501 0.84 -18.71 -41.95
CA ILE A 501 -0.45 -19.27 -41.57
C ILE A 501 -0.59 -20.66 -42.19
N ASP A 502 -0.53 -21.70 -41.37
CA ASP A 502 -0.68 -23.10 -41.78
C ASP A 502 -2.14 -23.54 -41.62
N GLY A 503 -2.79 -23.80 -42.75
CA GLY A 503 -4.18 -24.22 -42.85
C GLY A 503 -4.45 -25.68 -42.45
N GLN A 504 -3.41 -26.52 -42.31
CA GLN A 504 -3.50 -27.93 -41.93
C GLN A 504 -4.51 -28.77 -42.75
N GLY A 505 -4.71 -28.41 -44.02
CA GLY A 505 -5.66 -29.01 -44.96
C GLY A 505 -7.05 -28.35 -44.97
N ASN A 506 -7.31 -27.38 -44.09
CA ASN A 506 -8.55 -26.60 -44.02
C ASN A 506 -8.37 -25.23 -44.68
N THR A 507 -9.44 -24.43 -44.73
CA THR A 507 -9.40 -23.07 -45.31
C THR A 507 -9.17 -22.05 -44.19
N PRO A 508 -7.92 -21.61 -43.94
CA PRO A 508 -7.60 -20.76 -42.79
C PRO A 508 -8.31 -19.41 -42.85
N PHE A 509 -8.50 -18.81 -44.03
CA PHE A 509 -9.24 -17.55 -44.17
C PHE A 509 -10.53 -17.73 -44.97
N LEU A 510 -11.65 -17.50 -44.29
CA LEU A 510 -12.99 -17.62 -44.85
C LEU A 510 -13.72 -16.28 -44.80
N PHE A 511 -13.89 -15.66 -45.96
CA PHE A 511 -14.71 -14.47 -46.15
C PHE A 511 -16.04 -14.92 -46.72
N THR A 512 -17.02 -15.17 -45.85
CA THR A 512 -18.36 -15.58 -46.26
C THR A 512 -19.40 -14.80 -45.46
N THR A 513 -20.45 -14.36 -46.14
CA THR A 513 -21.68 -13.94 -45.46
C THR A 513 -22.65 -15.13 -45.38
N PRO A 514 -23.55 -15.17 -44.37
CA PRO A 514 -24.55 -16.23 -44.25
C PRO A 514 -25.52 -16.33 -45.45
N ASN A 515 -25.87 -15.22 -46.11
CA ASN A 515 -26.82 -15.20 -47.22
C ASN A 515 -26.39 -14.23 -48.35
N ALA A 516 -26.74 -14.58 -49.59
CA ALA A 516 -26.64 -13.66 -50.72
C ALA A 516 -27.49 -12.40 -50.47
N GLY A 517 -26.84 -11.23 -50.34
CA GLY A 517 -27.47 -9.92 -50.09
C GLY A 517 -27.22 -9.34 -48.69
N ASP A 518 -26.50 -10.06 -47.82
CA ASP A 518 -26.00 -9.52 -46.55
C ASP A 518 -25.03 -8.33 -46.78
N PRO A 519 -24.82 -7.44 -45.79
CA PRO A 519 -23.86 -6.36 -45.89
C PRO A 519 -22.49 -6.86 -46.33
N LYS A 520 -21.93 -6.18 -47.32
CA LYS A 520 -20.70 -6.58 -47.97
C LYS A 520 -19.53 -6.52 -46.98
N ILE A 521 -18.75 -7.59 -46.87
CA ILE A 521 -17.52 -7.57 -46.08
C ILE A 521 -16.46 -6.81 -46.87
N THR A 522 -15.99 -5.67 -46.37
CA THR A 522 -14.91 -4.88 -46.97
C THR A 522 -13.65 -4.97 -46.10
N THR A 523 -12.57 -5.53 -46.63
CA THR A 523 -11.37 -5.86 -45.84
C THR A 523 -10.14 -6.05 -46.73
N SER A 524 -8.96 -6.09 -46.12
CA SER A 524 -7.70 -6.42 -46.78
C SER A 524 -6.88 -7.41 -45.97
N ILE A 525 -6.09 -8.19 -46.68
CA ILE A 525 -5.09 -9.10 -46.13
C ILE A 525 -3.75 -8.89 -46.84
N SER A 526 -2.67 -8.76 -46.06
CA SER A 526 -1.35 -8.48 -46.62
C SER A 526 -0.19 -9.11 -45.87
N ASN A 527 0.97 -9.18 -46.55
CA ASN A 527 2.29 -9.42 -45.97
C ASN A 527 2.42 -10.74 -45.19
N LEU A 528 1.85 -11.83 -45.68
CA LEU A 528 1.93 -13.14 -45.03
C LEU A 528 2.01 -14.31 -46.02
N THR A 529 2.45 -15.46 -45.51
CA THR A 529 2.37 -16.75 -46.22
C THR A 529 1.17 -17.54 -45.72
N VAL A 530 0.39 -18.12 -46.62
CA VAL A 530 -0.60 -19.17 -46.32
C VAL A 530 -0.11 -20.49 -46.90
N THR A 531 -0.03 -21.53 -46.08
CA THR A 531 0.42 -22.87 -46.48
C THR A 531 -0.57 -23.95 -46.12
N ASN A 532 -0.53 -25.07 -46.84
CA ASN A 532 -1.32 -26.28 -46.59
C ASN A 532 -2.84 -26.02 -46.50
N GLY A 533 -3.37 -25.03 -47.21
CA GLY A 533 -4.80 -24.70 -47.18
C GLY A 533 -5.66 -25.59 -48.10
N GLY A 534 -6.93 -25.80 -47.77
CA GLY A 534 -7.93 -26.24 -48.74
C GLY A 534 -8.07 -25.16 -49.82
N TYR A 535 -8.62 -24.02 -49.42
CA TYR A 535 -8.33 -22.74 -50.06
C TYR A 535 -7.35 -21.99 -49.16
N GLY A 536 -6.32 -21.33 -49.69
CA GLY A 536 -5.52 -20.41 -48.89
C GLY A 536 -6.39 -19.25 -48.39
N ILE A 537 -7.12 -18.63 -49.31
CA ILE A 537 -8.22 -17.70 -49.03
C ILE A 537 -9.45 -18.11 -49.82
N TYR A 538 -10.63 -18.08 -49.17
CA TYR A 538 -11.91 -18.25 -49.86
C TYR A 538 -12.83 -17.05 -49.62
N ALA A 539 -13.13 -16.31 -50.69
CA ALA A 539 -14.07 -15.20 -50.71
C ALA A 539 -15.35 -15.56 -51.45
N CYS A 540 -16.47 -15.59 -50.72
CA CYS A 540 -17.76 -16.02 -51.22
C CYS A 540 -18.89 -15.13 -50.67
N TYR A 541 -19.92 -14.89 -51.47
CA TYR A 541 -21.11 -14.08 -51.13
C TYR A 541 -20.81 -12.64 -50.72
N SER A 542 -20.74 -11.74 -51.72
CA SER A 542 -20.67 -10.29 -51.49
C SER A 542 -19.51 -9.86 -50.58
N VAL A 543 -18.28 -10.10 -51.02
CA VAL A 543 -17.05 -9.65 -50.35
C VAL A 543 -16.31 -8.65 -51.23
N ASP A 544 -15.85 -7.53 -50.68
CA ASP A 544 -14.82 -6.64 -51.23
C ASP A 544 -13.49 -6.95 -50.53
N LEU A 545 -12.62 -7.71 -51.19
CA LEU A 545 -11.36 -8.16 -50.60
C LEU A 545 -10.16 -7.71 -51.43
N THR A 546 -9.20 -7.06 -50.79
CA THR A 546 -7.87 -6.81 -51.36
C THR A 546 -6.85 -7.77 -50.73
N ILE A 547 -6.13 -8.49 -51.58
CA ILE A 547 -5.07 -9.44 -51.20
C ILE A 547 -3.77 -8.91 -51.80
N THR A 548 -2.84 -8.46 -50.95
CA THR A 548 -1.59 -7.83 -51.40
C THR A 548 -0.37 -8.46 -50.77
N ASN A 549 0.69 -8.70 -51.53
CA ASN A 549 1.97 -9.10 -50.95
C ASN A 549 1.88 -10.39 -50.13
N CYS A 550 1.12 -11.39 -50.58
CA CYS A 550 1.01 -12.68 -49.91
C CYS A 550 1.65 -13.81 -50.72
N VAL A 551 2.13 -14.83 -50.02
CA VAL A 551 2.56 -16.10 -50.61
C VAL A 551 1.52 -17.18 -50.32
N PHE A 552 1.15 -17.97 -51.32
CA PHE A 552 0.29 -19.14 -51.15
C PHE A 552 1.02 -20.37 -51.64
N THR A 553 1.19 -21.37 -50.78
CA THR A 553 1.92 -22.59 -51.12
C THR A 553 1.23 -23.84 -50.61
N ASN A 554 1.35 -24.97 -51.32
CA ASN A 554 0.76 -26.26 -50.95
C ASN A 554 -0.76 -26.19 -50.62
N CYS A 555 -1.48 -25.25 -51.22
CA CYS A 555 -2.94 -25.15 -51.05
C CYS A 555 -3.66 -25.98 -52.12
N SER A 556 -4.92 -26.41 -51.92
CA SER A 556 -5.69 -27.00 -53.03
C SER A 556 -6.00 -25.92 -54.06
N TYR A 557 -6.53 -24.79 -53.61
CA TYR A 557 -6.55 -23.54 -54.36
C TYR A 557 -5.81 -22.46 -53.58
N GLY A 558 -5.01 -21.62 -54.24
CA GLY A 558 -4.37 -20.49 -53.56
C GLY A 558 -5.43 -19.49 -53.10
N ILE A 559 -6.19 -18.94 -54.05
CA ILE A 559 -7.27 -17.99 -53.81
C ILE A 559 -8.53 -18.47 -54.54
N GLY A 560 -9.67 -18.46 -53.85
CA GLY A 560 -10.99 -18.69 -54.44
C GLY A 560 -11.88 -17.46 -54.31
N ALA A 561 -12.52 -17.06 -55.40
CA ALA A 561 -13.49 -15.97 -55.44
C ALA A 561 -14.80 -16.45 -56.08
N ASP A 562 -15.93 -16.21 -55.41
CA ASP A 562 -17.25 -16.75 -55.78
C ASP A 562 -18.40 -15.77 -55.47
N ALA A 563 -19.56 -16.00 -56.08
CA ALA A 563 -20.88 -15.45 -55.74
C ALA A 563 -20.93 -13.93 -55.51
N GLY A 564 -20.54 -13.17 -56.54
CA GLY A 564 -20.68 -11.70 -56.58
C GLY A 564 -19.62 -10.94 -55.75
N SER A 565 -18.60 -11.63 -55.26
CA SER A 565 -17.46 -11.01 -54.59
C SER A 565 -16.61 -10.22 -55.58
N ILE A 566 -16.04 -9.10 -55.14
CA ILE A 566 -15.02 -8.34 -55.86
C ILE A 566 -13.70 -8.56 -55.15
N VAL A 567 -12.73 -9.14 -55.84
CA VAL A 567 -11.43 -9.47 -55.26
C VAL A 567 -10.31 -8.81 -56.08
N LEU A 568 -9.49 -8.01 -55.41
CA LEU A 568 -8.26 -7.44 -55.95
C LEU A 568 -7.09 -8.29 -55.47
N ILE A 569 -6.33 -8.84 -56.41
CA ILE A 569 -5.20 -9.73 -56.15
C ILE A 569 -3.95 -9.04 -56.70
N GLU A 570 -3.14 -8.45 -55.83
CA GLU A 570 -2.02 -7.61 -56.24
C GLU A 570 -0.70 -8.08 -55.63
N ASN A 571 0.37 -8.18 -56.43
CA ASN A 571 1.71 -8.51 -55.94
C ASN A 571 1.75 -9.80 -55.09
N ASN A 572 1.07 -10.88 -55.50
CA ASN A 572 1.08 -12.16 -54.76
C ASN A 572 1.91 -13.22 -55.48
N THR A 573 2.44 -14.19 -54.71
CA THR A 573 3.14 -15.36 -55.25
C THR A 573 2.38 -16.64 -54.87
N ILE A 574 1.85 -17.37 -55.86
CA ILE A 574 1.09 -18.60 -55.68
C ILE A 574 1.86 -19.76 -56.30
N VAL A 575 2.25 -20.75 -55.50
CA VAL A 575 3.14 -21.82 -55.94
C VAL A 575 2.62 -23.19 -55.54
N GLY A 576 2.51 -24.10 -56.51
CA GLY A 576 2.31 -25.52 -56.24
C GLY A 576 0.91 -25.88 -55.75
N SER A 577 -0.13 -25.19 -56.23
CA SER A 577 -1.51 -25.53 -55.87
C SER A 577 -1.89 -26.94 -56.36
N ALA A 578 -2.53 -27.75 -55.50
CA ALA A 578 -2.94 -29.11 -55.85
C ALA A 578 -4.10 -29.15 -56.86
N LEU A 579 -4.79 -28.03 -57.06
CA LEU A 579 -5.76 -27.79 -58.13
C LEU A 579 -5.28 -26.56 -58.94
N SER A 580 -5.93 -25.41 -58.78
CA SER A 580 -5.58 -24.19 -59.53
C SER A 580 -5.03 -23.10 -58.62
N GLY A 581 -4.20 -22.20 -59.16
CA GLY A 581 -3.65 -21.06 -58.41
C GLY A 581 -4.75 -20.15 -57.90
N VAL A 582 -5.53 -19.58 -58.82
CA VAL A 582 -6.70 -18.75 -58.53
C VAL A 582 -7.94 -19.36 -59.20
N ARG A 583 -8.98 -19.61 -58.41
CA ARG A 583 -10.29 -20.05 -58.89
C ARG A 583 -11.29 -18.90 -58.81
N ILE A 584 -11.94 -18.64 -59.94
CA ILE A 584 -12.95 -17.59 -60.10
C ILE A 584 -14.24 -18.29 -60.54
N ASP A 585 -15.30 -18.17 -59.75
CA ASP A 585 -16.56 -18.87 -59.99
C ASP A 585 -17.76 -17.91 -60.01
N ASP A 586 -18.84 -18.37 -60.65
CA ASP A 586 -20.13 -17.68 -60.81
C ASP A 586 -20.00 -16.21 -61.25
N THR A 587 -20.42 -15.26 -60.39
CA THR A 587 -20.51 -13.82 -60.71
C THR A 587 -19.42 -13.00 -60.04
N ALA A 588 -18.34 -13.64 -59.56
CA ALA A 588 -17.22 -12.93 -58.96
C ALA A 588 -16.51 -12.00 -59.98
N THR A 589 -16.09 -10.83 -59.51
CA THR A 589 -15.29 -9.87 -60.28
C THR A 589 -13.88 -9.86 -59.71
N VAL A 590 -12.90 -10.30 -60.50
CA VAL A 590 -11.50 -10.36 -60.05
C VAL A 590 -10.62 -9.46 -60.92
N THR A 591 -9.79 -8.67 -60.27
CA THR A 591 -8.67 -7.97 -60.90
C THR A 591 -7.38 -8.53 -60.32
N ALA A 592 -6.53 -9.10 -61.16
CA ALA A 592 -5.24 -9.64 -60.74
C ALA A 592 -4.10 -8.88 -61.44
N THR A 593 -3.24 -8.25 -60.64
CA THR A 593 -2.12 -7.43 -61.12
C THR A 593 -0.80 -7.83 -60.46
N ASN A 594 0.30 -7.92 -61.20
CA ASN A 594 1.66 -8.18 -60.67
C ASN A 594 1.83 -9.49 -59.92
N ASN A 595 1.02 -10.51 -60.17
CA ASN A 595 1.12 -11.77 -59.45
C ASN A 595 2.06 -12.75 -60.17
N ILE A 596 2.63 -13.68 -59.41
CA ILE A 596 3.37 -14.83 -59.94
C ILE A 596 2.59 -16.09 -59.57
N ILE A 597 2.22 -16.91 -60.55
CA ILE A 597 1.44 -18.13 -60.34
C ILE A 597 2.10 -19.30 -61.07
N THR A 598 2.64 -20.26 -60.30
CA THR A 598 3.42 -21.36 -60.87
C THR A 598 3.11 -22.73 -60.30
N GLY A 599 3.34 -23.77 -61.11
CA GLY A 599 3.38 -25.15 -60.66
C GLY A 599 2.03 -25.72 -60.20
N SER A 600 0.90 -25.11 -60.55
CA SER A 600 -0.42 -25.65 -60.23
C SER A 600 -0.69 -26.95 -60.99
N ALA A 601 -1.35 -27.92 -60.35
CA ALA A 601 -1.65 -29.21 -60.97
C ALA A 601 -2.72 -29.11 -62.08
N LEU A 602 -3.60 -28.12 -61.99
CA LEU A 602 -4.54 -27.72 -63.04
C LEU A 602 -4.07 -26.39 -63.63
N HIS A 603 -4.74 -25.27 -63.33
CA HIS A 603 -4.51 -24.02 -64.04
C HIS A 603 -3.88 -22.96 -63.15
N GLY A 604 -3.21 -21.98 -63.76
CA GLY A 604 -2.81 -20.78 -63.04
C GLY A 604 -4.05 -19.98 -62.63
N PHE A 605 -4.83 -19.54 -63.62
CA PHE A 605 -6.17 -18.99 -63.45
C PHE A 605 -7.23 -19.95 -64.00
N GLN A 606 -8.24 -20.26 -63.19
CA GLN A 606 -9.41 -21.05 -63.56
C GLN A 606 -10.69 -20.23 -63.40
N CYS A 607 -11.40 -20.02 -64.49
CA CYS A 607 -12.72 -19.41 -64.51
C CYS A 607 -13.80 -20.47 -64.78
N ASP A 608 -14.52 -20.83 -63.72
CA ASP A 608 -15.69 -21.70 -63.75
C ASP A 608 -16.97 -20.84 -63.76
N GLY A 609 -18.07 -21.30 -64.39
CA GLY A 609 -19.36 -20.58 -64.31
C GLY A 609 -20.25 -20.67 -65.56
N TRP A 610 -21.56 -20.53 -65.36
CA TRP A 610 -22.59 -20.48 -66.43
C TRP A 610 -22.71 -19.10 -67.10
N VAL A 611 -22.21 -18.05 -66.43
CA VAL A 611 -22.07 -16.69 -66.94
C VAL A 611 -20.56 -16.41 -66.93
N PRO A 612 -19.95 -15.95 -68.04
CA PRO A 612 -18.50 -15.73 -68.03
C PRO A 612 -18.19 -14.59 -67.06
N ALA A 613 -17.51 -14.89 -65.95
CA ALA A 613 -16.73 -13.89 -65.25
C ALA A 613 -15.78 -13.24 -66.27
N VAL A 614 -15.69 -11.92 -66.27
CA VAL A 614 -14.72 -11.18 -67.11
C VAL A 614 -13.65 -10.62 -66.19
N PRO A 615 -12.73 -11.48 -65.69
CA PRO A 615 -11.65 -10.99 -64.85
C PRO A 615 -10.73 -10.07 -65.65
N THR A 616 -10.06 -9.17 -64.94
CA THR A 616 -9.04 -8.29 -65.52
C THR A 616 -7.68 -8.75 -65.04
N PHE A 617 -6.80 -9.12 -65.98
CA PHE A 617 -5.44 -9.55 -65.67
C PHE A 617 -4.43 -8.55 -66.25
N ASN A 618 -3.49 -8.10 -65.42
CA ASN A 618 -2.45 -7.15 -65.83
C ASN A 618 -1.08 -7.55 -65.27
N TYR A 619 -0.08 -7.70 -66.13
CA TYR A 619 1.32 -7.85 -65.71
C TYR A 619 1.54 -8.98 -64.68
N ASN A 620 0.93 -10.14 -64.90
CA ASN A 620 1.18 -11.35 -64.11
C ASN A 620 2.20 -12.25 -64.82
N ASP A 621 2.94 -13.05 -64.07
CA ASP A 621 3.69 -14.19 -64.60
C ASP A 621 2.97 -15.48 -64.24
N VAL A 622 2.48 -16.19 -65.26
CA VAL A 622 1.75 -17.44 -65.08
C VAL A 622 2.47 -18.52 -65.87
N TRP A 623 3.14 -19.42 -65.16
CA TRP A 623 4.12 -20.31 -65.76
C TRP A 623 4.09 -21.74 -65.20
N ASN A 624 4.26 -22.71 -66.10
CA ASN A 624 4.44 -24.13 -65.78
C ASN A 624 3.29 -24.73 -64.94
N ASN A 625 2.05 -24.35 -65.25
CA ASN A 625 0.85 -24.96 -64.67
C ASN A 625 0.40 -26.15 -65.55
N ALA A 626 0.21 -27.33 -64.96
CA ALA A 626 0.15 -28.59 -65.72
C ALA A 626 -1.10 -28.74 -66.61
N GLY A 627 -2.23 -28.16 -66.20
CA GLY A 627 -3.45 -28.03 -67.00
C GLY A 627 -3.44 -26.83 -67.96
N GLY A 628 -2.45 -25.95 -67.87
CA GLY A 628 -2.30 -24.73 -68.67
C GLY A 628 -2.55 -23.46 -67.86
N ASP A 629 -1.89 -22.37 -68.24
CA ASP A 629 -1.84 -21.14 -67.44
C ASP A 629 -3.21 -20.46 -67.24
N TYR A 630 -4.10 -20.55 -68.23
CA TYR A 630 -5.44 -19.96 -68.18
C TYR A 630 -6.50 -20.98 -68.65
N PHE A 631 -7.61 -21.06 -67.94
CA PHE A 631 -8.78 -21.87 -68.31
C PHE A 631 -10.07 -21.09 -68.14
N GLY A 632 -10.94 -21.11 -69.16
CA GLY A 632 -12.25 -20.44 -69.12
C GLY A 632 -12.21 -18.90 -69.23
N CYS A 633 -11.02 -18.29 -69.30
CA CYS A 633 -10.81 -16.85 -69.39
C CYS A 633 -9.83 -16.44 -70.49
N ALA A 634 -9.84 -15.16 -70.84
CA ALA A 634 -8.92 -14.58 -71.81
C ALA A 634 -7.55 -14.32 -71.18
N VAL A 635 -6.50 -14.62 -71.92
CA VAL A 635 -5.11 -14.30 -71.56
C VAL A 635 -4.87 -12.80 -71.77
N SER A 636 -4.20 -12.13 -70.84
CA SER A 636 -3.80 -10.73 -71.05
C SER A 636 -2.54 -10.64 -71.91
N ILE A 637 -2.46 -9.60 -72.72
CA ILE A 637 -1.27 -9.30 -73.53
C ILE A 637 -0.12 -8.71 -72.70
N THR A 638 -0.41 -8.27 -71.47
CA THR A 638 0.59 -7.71 -70.55
C THR A 638 1.19 -8.77 -69.62
N ASP A 639 0.56 -9.95 -69.54
CA ASP A 639 1.08 -11.09 -68.77
C ASP A 639 2.24 -11.76 -69.51
N ILE A 640 3.13 -12.39 -68.73
CA ILE A 640 4.24 -13.19 -69.22
C ILE A 640 4.08 -14.65 -68.78
N THR A 641 4.84 -15.54 -69.43
CA THR A 641 4.95 -16.96 -69.06
C THR A 641 6.43 -17.33 -69.10
N ALA A 642 7.11 -17.20 -67.97
CA ALA A 642 8.54 -17.48 -67.85
C ALA A 642 8.85 -18.12 -66.50
N ASP A 643 9.98 -18.82 -66.40
CA ASP A 643 10.44 -19.31 -65.09
C ASP A 643 10.73 -18.10 -64.19
N PRO A 644 10.03 -17.94 -63.05
CA PRO A 644 10.25 -16.77 -62.20
C PRO A 644 11.65 -16.72 -61.58
N LEU A 645 12.37 -17.84 -61.54
CA LEU A 645 13.68 -17.97 -60.89
C LEU A 645 13.67 -17.47 -59.45
N TYR A 646 13.32 -18.34 -58.50
CA TYR A 646 13.38 -18.03 -57.07
C TYR A 646 14.80 -18.25 -56.51
N LEU A 647 15.27 -17.30 -55.70
CA LEU A 647 16.55 -17.33 -55.00
C LEU A 647 16.53 -18.27 -53.78
N ASP A 648 15.38 -18.35 -53.10
CA ASP A 648 15.22 -19.10 -51.85
C ASP A 648 13.82 -19.70 -51.68
N ALA A 649 13.61 -20.40 -50.56
CA ALA A 649 12.34 -21.06 -50.23
C ALA A 649 11.24 -20.10 -49.76
N ALA A 650 11.56 -18.82 -49.52
CA ALA A 650 10.59 -17.77 -49.26
C ALA A 650 10.09 -17.10 -50.55
N TYR A 651 10.58 -17.56 -51.72
CA TYR A 651 10.20 -17.08 -53.04
C TYR A 651 10.66 -15.66 -53.36
N HIS A 652 11.77 -15.20 -52.77
CA HIS A 652 12.46 -14.02 -53.28
C HIS A 652 12.95 -14.29 -54.70
N LEU A 653 12.91 -13.27 -55.56
CA LEU A 653 13.37 -13.40 -56.95
C LEU A 653 14.90 -13.45 -57.03
N ASP A 654 15.42 -14.28 -57.93
CA ASP A 654 16.81 -14.19 -58.37
C ASP A 654 17.05 -12.85 -59.09
N PRO A 655 18.23 -12.22 -58.97
CA PRO A 655 18.53 -10.98 -59.68
C PRO A 655 18.39 -11.03 -61.21
N ASN A 656 18.42 -12.24 -61.80
CA ASN A 656 18.21 -12.48 -63.24
C ASN A 656 16.76 -12.89 -63.59
N SER A 657 15.85 -12.85 -62.61
CA SER A 657 14.46 -13.19 -62.80
C SER A 657 13.81 -12.35 -63.91
N PRO A 658 12.98 -12.95 -64.78
CA PRO A 658 12.15 -12.21 -65.73
C PRO A 658 11.04 -11.39 -65.05
N CYS A 659 10.72 -11.69 -63.79
CA CYS A 659 9.73 -10.96 -62.98
C CYS A 659 10.28 -9.68 -62.34
N LYS A 660 11.61 -9.49 -62.35
CA LYS A 660 12.25 -8.30 -61.79
C LYS A 660 11.95 -7.07 -62.67
N ASN A 661 11.49 -5.98 -62.06
CA ASN A 661 11.11 -4.73 -62.72
C ASN A 661 10.10 -4.94 -63.87
N ALA A 662 9.22 -5.92 -63.74
CA ALA A 662 8.34 -6.38 -64.81
C ALA A 662 6.85 -6.11 -64.57
N GLY A 663 6.46 -5.66 -63.37
CA GLY A 663 5.06 -5.39 -63.01
C GLY A 663 4.45 -4.17 -63.71
N ASP A 664 3.25 -3.78 -63.35
CA ASP A 664 2.54 -2.66 -63.97
C ASP A 664 3.34 -1.35 -63.82
N PRO A 665 3.65 -0.64 -64.92
CA PRO A 665 4.31 0.66 -64.87
C PRO A 665 3.57 1.73 -64.04
N LEU A 666 2.29 1.52 -63.73
CA LEU A 666 1.48 2.42 -62.89
C LEU A 666 1.49 2.04 -61.41
N SER A 667 1.97 0.85 -61.05
CA SER A 667 2.07 0.43 -59.65
C SER A 667 3.15 1.20 -58.92
N ASP A 668 2.91 1.45 -57.63
CA ASP A 668 3.92 2.01 -56.74
C ASP A 668 5.08 1.01 -56.57
N TYR A 669 6.30 1.53 -56.55
CA TYR A 669 7.55 0.79 -56.35
C TYR A 669 8.47 1.52 -55.38
N SER A 670 7.95 2.54 -54.68
CA SER A 670 8.72 3.45 -53.82
C SER A 670 9.40 2.77 -52.64
N ASN A 671 8.90 1.60 -52.21
CA ASN A 671 9.48 0.83 -51.12
C ASN A 671 10.52 -0.21 -51.59
N GLU A 672 10.73 -0.41 -52.89
CA GLU A 672 11.72 -1.37 -53.39
C GLU A 672 13.15 -0.83 -53.30
N PRO A 673 14.13 -1.65 -52.86
CA PRO A 673 15.52 -1.25 -52.82
C PRO A 673 16.09 -0.87 -54.19
N ALA A 674 16.90 0.20 -54.25
CA ALA A 674 17.55 0.61 -55.48
C ALA A 674 18.74 -0.32 -55.85
N PRO A 675 18.98 -0.61 -57.15
CA PRO A 675 18.29 -0.07 -58.34
C PRO A 675 17.03 -0.85 -58.78
N ASN A 676 15.84 -0.27 -58.56
CA ASN A 676 14.53 -0.86 -58.85
C ASN A 676 14.00 -0.60 -60.28
N GLY A 677 14.85 -0.20 -61.23
CA GLY A 677 14.47 -0.04 -62.64
C GLY A 677 13.33 0.95 -62.95
N ASN A 678 12.86 1.76 -61.99
CA ASN A 678 11.63 2.56 -62.05
C ASN A 678 10.35 1.74 -62.31
N ARG A 679 10.30 0.49 -61.84
CA ARG A 679 9.15 -0.40 -62.07
C ARG A 679 9.10 -1.48 -61.01
N ILE A 680 7.91 -1.78 -60.50
CA ILE A 680 7.71 -2.79 -59.45
C ILE A 680 8.14 -4.19 -59.93
N ASN A 681 8.71 -4.98 -59.01
CA ASN A 681 8.84 -6.43 -59.17
C ASN A 681 7.46 -7.10 -59.10
N MET A 682 7.25 -8.16 -59.89
CA MET A 682 6.06 -9.02 -59.69
C MET A 682 6.24 -9.91 -58.45
N GLY A 683 5.12 -10.38 -57.87
CA GLY A 683 5.08 -11.34 -56.77
C GLY A 683 5.02 -10.71 -55.37
N ALA A 684 5.00 -11.58 -54.35
CA ALA A 684 4.79 -11.27 -52.94
C ALA A 684 5.62 -10.10 -52.37
N TYR A 685 6.80 -9.85 -52.93
CA TYR A 685 7.73 -8.83 -52.43
C TYR A 685 7.72 -7.53 -53.26
N GLY A 686 6.85 -7.41 -54.27
CA GLY A 686 6.71 -6.18 -55.05
C GLY A 686 6.31 -4.99 -54.17
N ASN A 687 6.98 -3.85 -54.34
CA ASN A 687 6.82 -2.66 -53.48
C ASN A 687 7.05 -2.92 -51.98
N THR A 688 8.02 -3.77 -51.64
CA THR A 688 8.45 -4.02 -50.26
C THR A 688 9.96 -3.83 -50.09
N PRO A 689 10.46 -3.62 -48.86
CA PRO A 689 11.90 -3.59 -48.58
C PRO A 689 12.64 -4.90 -48.87
N GLU A 690 11.92 -6.01 -48.99
CA GLU A 690 12.45 -7.35 -49.31
C GLU A 690 12.54 -7.62 -50.82
N ALA A 691 12.08 -6.67 -51.65
CA ALA A 691 12.19 -6.78 -53.11
C ALA A 691 13.66 -6.91 -53.56
N VAL A 692 13.91 -7.73 -54.58
CA VAL A 692 15.26 -7.87 -55.15
C VAL A 692 15.67 -6.58 -55.88
N SER A 693 16.84 -6.04 -55.52
CA SER A 693 17.46 -4.88 -56.20
C SER A 693 18.16 -5.24 -57.50
#